data_AF-A0AAV0Z4T4-F1
#
_entry.id   AF-A0AAV0Z4T4-F1
#
_cell.length_a   1.000
_cell.length_b   1.000
_cell.length_c   1.000
_cell.angle_alpha   90.00
_cell.angle_beta   90.00
_cell.angle_gamma   90.00
#
_symmetry.space_group_name_H-M   'P 1'
#
loop_
_entity.id
_entity.type
_entity.pdbx_description
1 polymer ?
#
loop_
_entity_poly.entity_id
_entity_poly.type
_entity_poly.pdbx_seq_one_letter_code
_entity_poly.pdbx_strand_id
1 'polypeptide(L)'
;MSSSNGNRTTATSSSSMEGWLYLIRCNRFGLQFSRKRYFVLDHHLLRSFKSIPNSTDQDPVRSAIVDSCIRVMDNGRESINRKVFFIFTLYNTSNHNDQLKLGASRPEEAARWIQCFHEASLKGAPEDIGCSKRRWQSFSLSGSSSRNHQNSIDWTLSSSDVIAPSPWTIFGCQNGLRLFKEAKDRVSGGKKRDDHPAIMAVGVVDGTSEAIFQTLMALGSSRSEWDFCFSKGSVVEHLDGHTDIIHKQLYSDWLPWGMKRRDLLLRRYWRREDDGTYVILYHSVFHKKCPRQKGYVRACLKSGGYVISPANMGKQSVVKHMLAIDWKCWRSYLKSSSAYSITIQMLGRVAALRELFRARLGNCTLSDYSSGELTRNRRNSLKEEYANSDTQIQANERNPDNSIEEVDPTQSEHVGLVSLNDADDEFYDVMEPSNCDESENGWMTECSHQKSQEIRHQKLSSAANFVRKLHDLAVHKRGYVDLQEVVGEESTTCPYGSTLPKDPTCTLPCSLTEADPSTFLIRGENYLEDRLKVKAKGTLMQMVAADWLRSEKREDDLGGRPGSIVQKYAAQGGPEFFFIINIQVPGSTTYSLALYYMMNTPLEDAPLLESFIKGDDAFRNSRFKLIPYISKGSWIVKQSVGKKACLVGQALEINYFQGKNYLELGIDIGSSTVARGVVNLVLGYLNHLVIEMAFLIQGNTREELPEFLLGTCRLNHLDASKSVCLMP
;
A
#
# COMPACT_ATOMS: atom_id res chain seq x y z
N MET A 1 -16.04 50.85 -31.56
CA MET A 1 -16.83 49.95 -32.42
C MET A 1 -15.85 49.13 -33.26
N SER A 2 -15.05 48.18 -32.73
CA SER A 2 -15.29 46.97 -31.91
C SER A 2 -16.08 45.88 -32.64
N SER A 3 -15.40 44.91 -33.27
CA SER A 3 -15.79 43.50 -33.24
C SER A 3 -14.57 42.60 -33.51
N SER A 4 -14.18 41.86 -32.49
CA SER A 4 -13.19 40.79 -32.43
C SER A 4 -13.77 39.47 -32.94
N ASN A 5 -13.04 38.74 -33.79
CA ASN A 5 -13.33 37.33 -34.09
C ASN A 5 -12.31 36.43 -33.38
N GLY A 6 -12.76 35.77 -32.32
CA GLY A 6 -12.00 34.78 -31.56
C GLY A 6 -12.38 33.35 -31.98
N ASN A 7 -11.36 32.54 -32.26
CA ASN A 7 -11.46 31.09 -32.40
C ASN A 7 -12.01 30.45 -31.11
N ARG A 8 -13.11 29.70 -31.21
CA ARG A 8 -13.58 28.77 -30.18
C ARG A 8 -13.14 27.35 -30.51
N THR A 9 -12.11 26.88 -29.83
CA THR A 9 -11.87 25.45 -29.58
C THR A 9 -12.72 25.00 -28.41
N THR A 10 -13.71 24.14 -28.65
CA THR A 10 -14.52 23.50 -27.61
C THR A 10 -13.81 22.26 -27.07
N ALA A 11 -13.32 22.34 -25.84
CA ALA A 11 -12.94 21.19 -25.02
C ALA A 11 -14.17 20.70 -24.23
N THR A 12 -14.58 19.46 -24.46
CA THR A 12 -15.56 18.72 -23.64
C THR A 12 -14.89 17.51 -23.01
N SER A 13 -14.86 17.50 -21.68
CA SER A 13 -14.42 16.40 -20.81
C SER A 13 -15.42 15.24 -20.85
N SER A 14 -15.01 14.06 -21.34
CA SER A 14 -15.76 12.81 -21.21
C SER A 14 -15.14 11.93 -20.11
N SER A 15 -15.99 11.33 -19.28
CA SER A 15 -15.65 10.45 -18.15
C SER A 15 -15.38 9.00 -18.59
N SER A 16 -14.71 8.82 -19.72
CA SER A 16 -14.47 7.52 -20.35
C SER A 16 -12.98 7.17 -20.25
N MET A 17 -12.64 6.04 -19.64
CA MET A 17 -11.25 5.56 -19.54
C MET A 17 -11.05 4.42 -20.54
N GLU A 18 -10.03 4.53 -21.40
CA GLU A 18 -9.71 3.51 -22.38
C GLU A 18 -8.20 3.24 -22.44
N GLY A 19 -7.81 2.02 -22.80
CA GLY A 19 -6.41 1.64 -22.82
C GLY A 19 -6.15 0.15 -22.96
N TRP A 20 -4.89 -0.20 -23.16
CA TRP A 20 -4.46 -1.59 -23.29
C TRP A 20 -4.16 -2.19 -21.91
N LEU A 21 -4.81 -3.30 -21.58
CA LEU A 21 -4.50 -4.10 -20.41
C LEU A 21 -4.16 -5.54 -20.79
N TYR A 22 -3.47 -6.21 -19.88
CA TYR A 22 -3.10 -7.61 -19.99
C TYR A 22 -3.99 -8.43 -19.05
N LEU A 23 -4.80 -9.29 -19.63
CA LEU A 23 -5.62 -10.22 -18.87
C LEU A 23 -4.73 -11.38 -18.42
N ILE A 24 -4.60 -11.56 -17.10
CA ILE A 24 -3.71 -12.55 -16.49
C ILE A 24 -4.51 -13.79 -16.12
N ARG A 25 -4.12 -14.95 -16.63
CA ARG A 25 -4.77 -16.24 -16.32
C ARG A 25 -3.76 -17.31 -15.97
N CYS A 26 -4.24 -18.36 -15.32
CA CYS A 26 -3.51 -19.60 -15.10
C CYS A 26 -4.11 -20.69 -16.00
N ASN A 27 -3.27 -21.51 -16.63
CA ASN A 27 -3.76 -22.74 -17.27
C ASN A 27 -4.05 -23.83 -16.21
N ARG A 28 -4.60 -24.98 -16.63
CA ARG A 28 -4.90 -26.14 -15.74
C ARG A 28 -3.66 -26.67 -14.98
N PHE A 29 -2.45 -26.34 -15.45
CA PHE A 29 -1.18 -26.70 -14.81
C PHE A 29 -0.62 -25.58 -13.90
N GLY A 30 -1.37 -24.51 -13.66
CA GLY A 30 -0.98 -23.38 -12.81
C GLY A 30 0.03 -22.41 -13.44
N LEU A 31 0.35 -22.56 -14.74
CA LEU A 31 1.23 -21.64 -15.45
C LEU A 31 0.46 -20.38 -15.85
N GLN A 32 1.01 -19.23 -15.46
CA GLN A 32 0.42 -17.94 -15.76
C GLN A 32 0.75 -17.49 -17.18
N PHE A 33 -0.26 -17.03 -17.91
CA PHE A 33 -0.12 -16.38 -19.21
C PHE A 33 -0.89 -15.06 -19.26
N SER A 34 -0.44 -14.16 -20.12
CA SER A 34 -1.02 -12.81 -20.27
C SER A 34 -1.55 -12.61 -21.69
N ARG A 35 -2.81 -12.19 -21.84
CA ARG A 35 -3.40 -11.82 -23.14
C ARG A 35 -3.64 -10.32 -23.19
N LYS A 36 -3.07 -9.63 -24.19
CA LYS A 36 -3.30 -8.19 -24.39
C LYS A 36 -4.70 -7.96 -24.96
N ARG A 37 -5.46 -7.04 -24.36
CA ARG A 37 -6.83 -6.65 -24.76
C ARG A 37 -6.99 -5.14 -24.59
N TYR A 38 -7.85 -4.54 -25.40
CA TYR A 38 -8.21 -3.14 -25.27
C TYR A 38 -9.46 -3.02 -24.42
N PHE A 39 -9.42 -2.24 -23.35
CA PHE A 39 -10.55 -2.05 -22.45
C PHE A 39 -11.06 -0.63 -22.56
N VAL A 40 -12.38 -0.48 -22.50
CA VAL A 40 -13.09 0.79 -22.43
C VAL A 40 -14.03 0.73 -21.24
N LEU A 41 -13.82 1.59 -20.26
CA LEU A 41 -14.72 1.80 -19.14
C LEU A 41 -15.47 3.11 -19.39
N ASP A 42 -16.75 2.97 -19.69
CA ASP A 42 -17.66 4.10 -19.84
C ASP A 42 -18.70 4.05 -18.72
N HIS A 43 -18.65 5.06 -17.84
CA HIS A 43 -19.44 5.10 -16.60
C HIS A 43 -19.26 3.84 -15.73
N HIS A 44 -20.20 2.91 -15.81
CA HIS A 44 -20.21 1.65 -15.04
C HIS A 44 -19.97 0.43 -15.94
N LEU A 45 -19.91 0.60 -17.26
CA LEU A 45 -19.83 -0.52 -18.18
C LEU A 45 -18.38 -0.71 -18.64
N LEU A 46 -17.76 -1.80 -18.21
CA LEU A 46 -16.45 -2.23 -18.67
C LEU A 46 -16.61 -3.11 -19.91
N ARG A 47 -16.11 -2.65 -21.04
CA ARG A 47 -16.08 -3.39 -22.31
C ARG A 47 -14.65 -3.81 -22.64
N SER A 48 -14.49 -5.03 -23.16
CA SER A 48 -13.20 -5.57 -23.61
C SER A 48 -13.23 -5.86 -25.11
N PHE A 49 -12.12 -5.57 -25.80
CA PHE A 49 -11.98 -5.70 -27.25
C PHE A 49 -10.66 -6.39 -27.62
N LYS A 50 -10.63 -7.11 -28.76
CA LYS A 50 -9.39 -7.71 -29.31
C LYS A 50 -8.44 -6.64 -29.86
N SER A 51 -8.99 -5.56 -30.40
CA SER A 51 -8.28 -4.40 -30.96
C SER A 51 -8.98 -3.11 -30.56
N ILE A 52 -8.37 -1.95 -30.86
CA ILE A 52 -9.05 -0.65 -30.72
C ILE A 52 -10.32 -0.69 -31.60
N PRO A 53 -11.50 -0.33 -31.06
CA PRO A 53 -12.73 -0.38 -31.82
C PRO A 53 -12.74 0.70 -32.92
N ASN A 54 -13.18 0.35 -34.13
CA ASN A 54 -13.18 1.25 -35.30
C ASN A 54 -14.45 2.12 -35.37
N SER A 55 -15.49 1.81 -34.58
CA SER A 55 -16.73 2.58 -34.44
C SER A 55 -17.35 2.35 -33.04
N THR A 56 -18.23 3.25 -32.60
CA THR A 56 -18.93 3.16 -31.29
C THR A 56 -19.86 1.95 -31.19
N ASP A 57 -20.32 1.42 -32.33
CA ASP A 57 -21.24 0.29 -32.47
C ASP A 57 -20.53 -1.06 -32.71
N GLN A 58 -19.20 -1.13 -32.52
CA GLN A 58 -18.51 -2.42 -32.59
C GLN A 58 -18.84 -3.25 -31.34
N ASP A 59 -19.36 -4.46 -31.54
CA ASP A 59 -19.69 -5.36 -30.44
C ASP A 59 -18.46 -5.66 -29.58
N PRO A 60 -18.52 -5.42 -28.25
CA PRO A 60 -17.44 -5.76 -27.36
C PRO A 60 -17.28 -7.28 -27.34
N VAL A 61 -16.04 -7.75 -27.21
CA VAL A 61 -15.76 -9.18 -27.03
C VAL A 61 -16.59 -9.69 -25.86
N ARG A 62 -16.60 -8.92 -24.76
CA ARG A 62 -17.45 -9.10 -23.58
C ARG A 62 -17.57 -7.79 -22.79
N SER A 63 -18.66 -7.65 -22.05
CA SER A 63 -18.96 -6.52 -21.17
C SER A 63 -19.27 -6.98 -19.74
N ALA A 64 -18.88 -6.19 -18.74
CA ALA A 64 -19.27 -6.39 -17.34
C ALA A 64 -19.66 -5.05 -16.72
N ILE A 65 -20.58 -5.07 -15.76
CA ILE A 65 -20.97 -3.89 -14.99
C ILE A 65 -20.07 -3.79 -13.75
N VAL A 66 -19.49 -2.62 -13.54
CA VAL A 66 -18.72 -2.23 -12.36
C VAL A 66 -19.64 -1.43 -11.46
N ASP A 67 -20.27 -2.13 -10.51
CA ASP A 67 -21.17 -1.56 -9.51
C ASP A 67 -20.48 -1.42 -8.14
N SER A 68 -21.25 -1.12 -7.09
CA SER A 68 -20.77 -0.95 -5.72
C SER A 68 -20.26 -2.24 -5.06
N CYS A 69 -20.59 -3.41 -5.63
CA CYS A 69 -20.15 -4.73 -5.17
C CYS A 69 -18.81 -5.15 -5.80
N ILE A 70 -18.34 -4.45 -6.83
CA ILE A 70 -17.02 -4.69 -7.41
C ILE A 70 -15.95 -3.91 -6.65
N ARG A 71 -14.96 -4.63 -6.12
CA ARG A 71 -13.78 -4.08 -5.46
C ARG A 71 -12.54 -4.27 -6.32
N VAL A 72 -11.60 -3.36 -6.16
CA VAL A 72 -10.30 -3.43 -6.82
C VAL A 72 -9.22 -3.66 -5.78
N MET A 73 -8.47 -4.73 -5.95
CA MET A 73 -7.27 -5.01 -5.17
C MET A 73 -6.04 -4.71 -6.01
N ASP A 74 -5.17 -3.81 -5.54
CA ASP A 74 -3.82 -3.65 -6.11
C ASP A 74 -2.95 -4.84 -5.66
N ASN A 75 -2.58 -5.69 -6.63
CA ASN A 75 -1.70 -6.83 -6.39
C ASN A 75 -0.21 -6.44 -6.52
N GLY A 76 0.09 -5.24 -6.99
CA GLY A 76 1.44 -4.73 -7.16
C GLY A 76 2.17 -5.32 -8.37
N ARG A 77 3.50 -5.38 -8.27
CA ARG A 77 4.37 -5.77 -9.39
C ARG A 77 4.58 -7.29 -9.45
N GLU A 78 4.17 -7.94 -10.54
CA GLU A 78 4.48 -9.34 -10.83
C GLU A 78 5.33 -9.49 -12.11
N SER A 79 6.04 -10.62 -12.23
CA SER A 79 6.83 -10.97 -13.42
C SER A 79 6.27 -12.26 -14.03
N ILE A 80 5.70 -12.16 -15.22
CA ILE A 80 5.05 -13.27 -15.94
C ILE A 80 5.76 -13.40 -17.29
N ASN A 81 6.29 -14.59 -17.61
CA ASN A 81 7.04 -14.87 -18.84
C ASN A 81 8.16 -13.84 -19.14
N ARG A 82 8.94 -13.48 -18.11
CA ARG A 82 10.04 -12.48 -18.16
C ARG A 82 9.60 -11.05 -18.50
N LYS A 83 8.29 -10.77 -18.53
CA LYS A 83 7.72 -9.42 -18.65
C LYS A 83 7.17 -8.99 -17.30
N VAL A 84 7.40 -7.73 -16.95
CA VAL A 84 6.95 -7.13 -15.70
C VAL A 84 5.60 -6.47 -15.94
N PHE A 85 4.63 -6.76 -15.08
CA PHE A 85 3.30 -6.16 -15.11
C PHE A 85 2.93 -5.59 -13.73
N PHE A 86 2.13 -4.54 -13.72
CA PHE A 86 1.50 -3.98 -12.52
C PHE A 86 0.08 -4.50 -12.46
N ILE A 87 -0.13 -5.45 -11.57
CA ILE A 87 -1.31 -6.29 -11.50
C ILE A 87 -2.31 -5.72 -10.51
N PHE A 88 -3.58 -5.77 -10.89
CA PHE A 88 -4.70 -5.52 -10.00
C PHE A 88 -5.84 -6.49 -10.32
N THR A 89 -6.64 -6.82 -9.32
CA THR A 89 -7.74 -7.78 -9.43
C THR A 89 -9.05 -7.07 -9.12
N LEU A 90 -9.99 -7.15 -10.05
CA LEU A 90 -11.39 -6.83 -9.79
C LEU A 90 -12.04 -8.07 -9.21
N TYR A 91 -12.77 -7.94 -8.11
CA TYR A 91 -13.51 -9.06 -7.54
C TYR A 91 -14.85 -8.58 -6.99
N ASN A 92 -15.84 -9.48 -7.05
CA ASN A 92 -17.16 -9.23 -6.53
C ASN A 92 -17.22 -9.60 -5.04
N THR A 93 -17.66 -8.68 -4.19
CA THR A 93 -17.81 -8.93 -2.75
C THR A 93 -18.95 -9.90 -2.43
N SER A 94 -19.94 -10.04 -3.32
CA SER A 94 -21.05 -10.98 -3.15
C SER A 94 -20.73 -12.40 -3.64
N ASN A 95 -19.70 -12.54 -4.48
CA ASN A 95 -19.26 -13.83 -5.02
C ASN A 95 -17.74 -13.85 -5.20
N HIS A 96 -17.01 -14.45 -4.25
CA HIS A 96 -15.55 -14.49 -4.26
C HIS A 96 -14.95 -15.28 -5.44
N ASN A 97 -15.74 -16.09 -6.16
CA ASN A 97 -15.29 -16.78 -7.37
C ASN A 97 -15.34 -15.87 -8.61
N ASP A 98 -16.00 -14.73 -8.51
CA ASP A 98 -16.17 -13.74 -9.57
C ASP A 98 -15.04 -12.70 -9.53
N GLN A 99 -13.86 -13.12 -10.02
CA GLN A 99 -12.65 -12.29 -10.06
C GLN A 99 -12.03 -12.19 -11.46
N LEU A 100 -11.44 -11.04 -11.74
CA LEU A 100 -10.74 -10.71 -12.97
C LEU A 100 -9.39 -10.08 -12.66
N LYS A 101 -8.32 -10.81 -12.98
CA LYS A 101 -6.95 -10.36 -12.80
C LYS A 101 -6.45 -9.64 -14.05
N LEU A 102 -6.14 -8.36 -13.91
CA LEU A 102 -5.67 -7.47 -14.97
C LEU A 102 -4.25 -6.99 -14.66
N GLY A 103 -3.52 -6.60 -15.69
CA GLY A 103 -2.16 -6.08 -15.58
C GLY A 103 -1.92 -4.94 -16.54
N ALA A 104 -1.25 -3.88 -16.07
CA ALA A 104 -0.77 -2.80 -16.92
C ALA A 104 0.74 -2.92 -17.16
N SER A 105 1.19 -2.30 -18.25
CA SER A 105 2.63 -2.25 -18.59
C SER A 105 3.40 -1.22 -17.76
N ARG A 106 2.69 -0.22 -17.24
CA ARG A 106 3.23 0.90 -16.46
C ARG A 106 2.45 1.09 -15.17
N PRO A 107 3.09 1.53 -14.07
CA PRO A 107 2.41 1.73 -12.80
C PRO A 107 1.34 2.84 -12.87
N GLU A 108 1.52 3.86 -13.71
CA GLU A 108 0.59 4.99 -13.85
C GLU A 108 -0.67 4.57 -14.59
N GLU A 109 -0.52 3.64 -15.55
CA GLU A 109 -1.64 3.04 -16.25
C GLU A 109 -2.46 2.19 -15.28
N ALA A 110 -1.81 1.31 -14.50
CA ALA A 110 -2.49 0.55 -13.44
C ALA A 110 -3.18 1.46 -12.43
N ALA A 111 -2.49 2.47 -11.90
CA ALA A 111 -3.05 3.41 -10.92
C ALA A 111 -4.25 4.18 -11.48
N ARG A 112 -4.20 4.65 -12.73
CA ARG A 112 -5.33 5.32 -13.39
C ARG A 112 -6.52 4.37 -13.53
N TRP A 113 -6.29 3.14 -13.98
CA TRP A 113 -7.36 2.13 -14.08
C TRP A 113 -7.98 1.81 -12.71
N ILE A 114 -7.16 1.54 -11.69
CA ILE A 114 -7.60 1.28 -10.32
C ILE A 114 -8.45 2.44 -9.80
N GLN A 115 -7.98 3.68 -9.98
CA GLN A 115 -8.74 4.87 -9.59
C GLN A 115 -10.07 4.98 -10.34
N CYS A 116 -10.09 4.79 -11.66
CA CYS A 116 -11.33 4.83 -12.46
C CYS A 116 -12.32 3.76 -12.03
N PHE A 117 -11.87 2.54 -11.72
CA PHE A 117 -12.74 1.49 -11.18
C PHE A 117 -13.26 1.83 -9.78
N HIS A 118 -12.44 2.41 -8.90
CA HIS A 118 -12.91 2.92 -7.61
C HIS A 118 -13.99 4.00 -7.79
N GLU A 119 -13.76 4.97 -8.68
CA GLU A 119 -14.73 6.02 -8.99
C GLU A 119 -16.03 5.48 -9.60
N ALA A 120 -15.94 4.45 -10.46
CA ALA A 120 -17.10 3.77 -11.04
C ALA A 120 -17.90 2.98 -9.99
N SER A 121 -17.22 2.32 -9.04
CA SER A 121 -17.87 1.57 -7.94
C SER A 121 -18.55 2.47 -6.89
N LEU A 122 -18.09 3.72 -6.74
CA LEU A 122 -18.64 4.68 -5.77
C LEU A 122 -19.87 5.42 -6.27
N LYS A 123 -20.03 5.54 -7.59
CA LYS A 123 -21.22 6.10 -8.22
C LYS A 123 -22.16 4.91 -8.47
N GLY A 124 -23.25 4.78 -7.73
CA GLY A 124 -24.23 3.70 -7.99
C GLY A 124 -24.84 3.82 -9.39
N ALA A 125 -25.44 2.73 -9.88
CA ALA A 125 -26.22 2.73 -11.14
C ALA A 125 -27.31 3.82 -11.12
N PRO A 126 -27.70 4.38 -12.28
CA PRO A 126 -28.60 5.53 -12.30
C PRO A 126 -30.02 5.15 -11.88
N GLU A 127 -30.45 5.62 -10.72
CA GLU A 127 -31.87 5.80 -10.41
C GLU A 127 -32.35 7.12 -11.02
N ASP A 128 -33.30 7.02 -11.95
CA ASP A 128 -34.12 8.13 -12.39
C ASP A 128 -34.98 8.62 -11.21
N ILE A 129 -34.69 9.83 -10.71
CA ILE A 129 -35.62 10.94 -10.40
C ILE A 129 -34.84 12.00 -9.59
N GLY A 130 -34.46 13.07 -10.32
CA GLY A 130 -34.27 14.45 -9.87
C GLY A 130 -33.50 14.78 -8.59
N CYS A 131 -32.21 15.14 -8.72
CA CYS A 131 -31.67 16.34 -8.02
C CYS A 131 -30.34 16.85 -8.60
N SER A 132 -30.37 18.12 -9.04
CA SER A 132 -29.29 19.10 -9.31
C SER A 132 -27.84 18.63 -9.54
N LYS A 133 -27.42 18.64 -10.81
CA LYS A 133 -26.00 18.63 -11.24
C LYS A 133 -25.27 19.88 -10.74
N ARG A 134 -24.26 19.74 -9.87
CA ARG A 134 -23.20 20.76 -9.71
C ARG A 134 -21.89 20.29 -10.33
N ARG A 135 -21.67 20.85 -11.51
CA ARG A 135 -20.47 20.86 -12.35
C ARG A 135 -19.27 21.41 -11.55
N TRP A 136 -18.25 20.60 -11.32
CA TRP A 136 -16.95 21.08 -10.81
C TRP A 136 -16.27 21.88 -11.92
N GLN A 137 -16.16 23.19 -11.74
CA GLN A 137 -15.32 24.05 -12.58
C GLN A 137 -13.93 24.17 -11.94
N SER A 138 -12.92 23.78 -12.70
CA SER A 138 -11.53 24.14 -12.48
C SER A 138 -11.35 25.64 -12.75
N PHE A 139 -11.17 26.44 -11.71
CA PHE A 139 -10.73 27.83 -11.86
C PHE A 139 -9.22 27.93 -11.66
N SER A 140 -8.51 28.17 -12.76
CA SER A 140 -7.27 28.91 -12.77
C SER A 140 -7.55 30.36 -12.36
N LEU A 141 -6.81 30.90 -11.40
CA LEU A 141 -6.85 32.33 -11.07
C LEU A 141 -5.47 32.94 -11.31
N SER A 142 -5.38 33.65 -12.43
CA SER A 142 -4.45 34.77 -12.64
C SER A 142 -4.75 35.85 -11.62
N GLY A 143 -3.69 36.39 -11.01
CA GLY A 143 -3.78 37.22 -9.82
C GLY A 143 -4.31 38.64 -10.03
N SER A 144 -4.71 39.23 -8.91
CA SER A 144 -4.59 40.67 -8.66
C SER A 144 -4.24 40.89 -7.18
N SER A 145 -3.28 41.78 -6.99
CA SER A 145 -2.56 42.13 -5.77
C SER A 145 -3.43 42.62 -4.61
N SER A 146 -3.18 42.08 -3.42
CA SER A 146 -3.40 42.78 -2.15
C SER A 146 -2.29 42.39 -1.16
N ARG A 147 -1.51 43.40 -0.74
CA ARG A 147 -0.47 43.30 0.28
C ARG A 147 -1.17 43.28 1.64
N ASN A 148 -0.89 42.29 2.49
CA ASN A 148 -0.28 42.53 3.80
C ASN A 148 -0.18 41.27 4.69
N HIS A 149 0.94 41.27 5.42
CA HIS A 149 1.30 40.49 6.60
C HIS A 149 1.66 39.00 6.45
N GLN A 150 2.96 38.85 6.22
CA GLN A 150 3.77 37.65 6.30
C GLN A 150 3.81 37.10 7.74
N ASN A 151 2.89 36.19 8.07
CA ASN A 151 3.12 35.21 9.11
C ASN A 151 3.71 33.95 8.45
N SER A 152 4.87 33.52 8.94
CA SER A 152 5.59 32.34 8.44
C SER A 152 4.70 31.10 8.51
N ILE A 153 4.22 30.64 7.36
CA ILE A 153 3.41 29.42 7.25
C ILE A 153 4.34 28.22 7.48
N ASP A 154 4.08 27.52 8.58
CA ASP A 154 4.67 26.23 8.90
C ASP A 154 4.06 25.17 7.98
N TRP A 155 4.83 24.70 7.00
CA TRP A 155 4.39 23.77 5.94
C TRP A 155 4.06 22.35 6.45
N THR A 156 3.95 22.12 7.76
CA THR A 156 3.66 20.81 8.37
C THR A 156 2.20 20.58 8.74
N LEU A 157 1.31 21.56 8.55
CA LEU A 157 -0.11 21.49 8.93
C LEU A 157 -1.03 21.18 7.74
N SER A 158 -0.76 20.08 7.01
CA SER A 158 -1.70 19.56 6.03
C SER A 158 -2.06 18.11 6.35
N SER A 159 -3.32 17.88 6.72
CA SER A 159 -4.05 16.59 6.68
C SER A 159 -3.73 15.49 7.73
N SER A 160 -3.40 15.81 8.98
CA SER A 160 -3.34 14.80 10.07
C SER A 160 -4.65 14.78 10.86
N ASP A 161 -5.17 13.59 11.17
CA ASP A 161 -6.37 13.42 12.01
C ASP A 161 -6.03 13.20 13.49
N VAL A 162 -4.75 13.36 13.82
CA VAL A 162 -4.20 13.17 15.16
C VAL A 162 -3.35 14.38 15.54
N ILE A 163 -3.56 14.88 16.76
CA ILE A 163 -2.73 15.93 17.37
C ILE A 163 -1.56 15.26 18.10
N ALA A 164 -0.35 15.46 17.59
CA ALA A 164 0.86 14.91 18.20
C ALA A 164 2.07 15.83 17.97
N PRO A 165 3.01 15.92 18.93
CA PRO A 165 4.23 16.68 18.75
C PRO A 165 5.08 16.13 17.58
N SER A 166 5.89 16.99 16.97
CA SER A 166 6.81 16.55 15.92
C SER A 166 7.78 15.50 16.47
N PRO A 167 7.89 14.32 15.83
CA PRO A 167 8.84 13.30 16.25
C PRO A 167 10.30 13.65 15.86
N TRP A 168 10.53 14.81 15.25
CA TRP A 168 11.82 15.19 14.68
C TRP A 168 12.32 16.52 15.24
N THR A 169 13.61 16.55 15.60
CA THR A 169 14.33 17.77 15.92
C THR A 169 15.40 18.02 14.85
N ILE A 170 15.39 19.20 14.25
CA ILE A 170 16.47 19.61 13.34
C ILE A 170 17.75 19.79 14.17
N PHE A 171 18.87 19.30 13.65
CA PHE A 171 20.18 19.50 14.30
C PHE A 171 21.23 20.08 13.37
N GLY A 172 20.94 20.20 12.06
CA GLY A 172 21.88 20.80 11.13
C GLY A 172 21.32 20.97 9.72
N CYS A 173 22.06 21.69 8.90
CA CYS A 173 21.86 21.83 7.47
C CYS A 173 23.22 21.72 6.78
N GLN A 174 23.37 20.81 5.81
CA GLN A 174 24.63 20.59 5.09
C GLN A 174 24.35 20.25 3.63
N ASN A 175 25.06 20.88 2.69
CA ASN A 175 24.90 20.66 1.25
C ASN A 175 23.43 20.78 0.77
N GLY A 176 22.69 21.75 1.31
CA GLY A 176 21.26 21.94 1.03
C GLY A 176 20.34 20.85 1.57
N LEU A 177 20.85 19.92 2.40
CA LEU A 177 20.06 18.92 3.11
C LEU A 177 19.78 19.40 4.53
N ARG A 178 18.51 19.37 4.93
CA ARG A 178 18.12 19.55 6.34
C ARG A 178 18.26 18.23 7.08
N LEU A 179 18.98 18.23 8.19
CA LEU A 179 19.28 17.04 8.98
C LEU A 179 18.50 17.03 10.29
N PHE A 180 17.81 15.93 10.53
CA PHE A 180 16.94 15.74 11.69
C PHE A 180 17.33 14.49 12.47
N LYS A 181 17.15 14.54 13.79
CA LYS A 181 17.27 13.41 14.69
C LYS A 181 15.93 13.18 15.39
N GLU A 182 15.62 11.92 15.64
CA GLU A 182 14.42 11.54 16.38
C GLU A 182 14.38 12.24 17.75
N ALA A 183 13.24 12.85 18.07
CA ALA A 183 13.02 13.50 19.35
C ALA A 183 13.07 12.46 20.47
N LYS A 184 13.79 12.75 21.57
CA LYS A 184 13.79 11.88 22.74
C LYS A 184 12.48 12.07 23.52
N ASP A 185 11.73 11.00 23.73
CA ASP A 185 10.60 11.01 24.65
C ASP A 185 11.09 11.39 26.04
N ARG A 186 10.62 12.52 26.57
CA ARG A 186 11.03 13.06 27.89
C ARG A 186 10.60 12.18 29.07
N VAL A 187 9.81 11.13 28.84
CA VAL A 187 9.09 10.38 29.89
C VAL A 187 9.86 9.17 30.43
N SER A 188 10.87 8.64 29.73
CA SER A 188 11.63 7.48 30.23
C SER A 188 12.93 7.89 30.92
N GLY A 189 12.83 8.22 32.20
CA GLY A 189 13.96 8.20 33.15
C GLY A 189 14.39 6.75 33.42
N GLY A 190 15.04 6.11 32.45
CA GLY A 190 15.47 4.71 32.58
C GLY A 190 16.66 4.43 31.68
N LYS A 191 17.75 3.95 32.29
CA LYS A 191 19.04 3.46 31.76
C LYS A 191 19.25 3.58 30.24
N LYS A 192 20.31 4.31 29.86
CA LYS A 192 20.95 4.35 28.53
C LYS A 192 20.96 2.95 27.89
N ARG A 193 19.93 2.62 27.11
CA ARG A 193 19.98 1.49 26.19
C ARG A 193 20.51 2.03 24.87
N ASP A 194 21.38 1.24 24.27
CA ASP A 194 22.24 1.55 23.12
C ASP A 194 21.40 1.80 21.84
N ASP A 195 20.66 2.90 21.82
CA ASP A 195 19.74 3.23 20.75
C ASP A 195 20.42 4.17 19.77
N HIS A 196 20.78 3.59 18.62
CA HIS A 196 21.16 4.32 17.42
C HIS A 196 19.91 5.14 17.01
N PRO A 197 19.85 6.45 17.31
CA PRO A 197 18.65 7.23 17.06
C PRO A 197 18.41 7.31 15.55
N ALA A 198 17.16 7.36 15.12
CA ALA A 198 16.90 7.56 13.70
C ALA A 198 17.38 8.96 13.28
N ILE A 199 18.13 9.00 12.17
CA ILE A 199 18.61 10.23 11.54
C ILE A 199 17.94 10.35 10.18
N MET A 200 17.53 11.55 9.83
CA MET A 200 16.88 11.86 8.56
C MET A 200 17.60 13.02 7.85
N ALA A 201 17.76 12.89 6.54
CA ALA A 201 18.12 13.99 5.65
C ALA A 201 16.95 14.30 4.72
N VAL A 202 16.65 15.58 4.56
CA VAL A 202 15.58 16.07 3.68
C VAL A 202 16.18 17.01 2.64
N GLY A 203 15.93 16.72 1.36
CA GLY A 203 16.34 17.55 0.23
C GLY A 203 15.22 17.67 -0.81
N VAL A 204 15.31 18.68 -1.66
CA VAL A 204 14.46 18.82 -2.84
C VAL A 204 15.24 18.33 -4.05
N VAL A 205 14.61 17.49 -4.88
CA VAL A 205 15.19 16.92 -6.09
C VAL A 205 14.35 17.37 -7.29
N ASP A 206 15.03 17.80 -8.35
CA ASP A 206 14.42 18.25 -9.60
C ASP A 206 13.98 17.05 -10.46
N GLY A 207 12.92 16.38 -10.04
CA GLY A 207 12.35 15.24 -10.73
C GLY A 207 10.97 14.85 -10.18
N THR A 208 10.22 14.11 -10.99
CA THR A 208 8.93 13.54 -10.58
C THR A 208 9.15 12.49 -9.48
N SER A 209 8.15 12.33 -8.61
CA SER A 209 8.23 11.38 -7.49
C SER A 209 8.44 9.95 -7.98
N GLU A 210 7.87 9.62 -9.13
CA GLU A 210 8.01 8.35 -9.82
C GLU A 210 9.42 8.11 -10.38
N ALA A 211 10.01 9.07 -11.11
CA ALA A 211 11.35 8.91 -11.67
C ALA A 211 12.39 8.72 -10.55
N ILE A 212 12.21 9.44 -9.45
CA ILE A 212 13.04 9.31 -8.25
C ILE A 212 12.83 7.95 -7.60
N PHE A 213 11.57 7.49 -7.47
CA PHE A 213 11.25 6.17 -6.97
C PHE A 213 11.93 5.06 -7.80
N GLN A 214 11.80 5.08 -9.13
CA GLN A 214 12.45 4.10 -10.01
C GLN A 214 13.97 4.09 -9.87
N THR A 215 14.58 5.29 -9.79
CA THR A 215 16.03 5.44 -9.57
C THR A 215 16.47 4.85 -8.22
N LEU A 216 15.65 4.99 -7.18
CA LEU A 216 15.89 4.39 -5.86
C LEU A 216 15.62 2.89 -5.81
N MET A 217 14.74 2.37 -6.67
CA MET A 217 14.43 0.95 -6.77
C MET A 217 15.49 0.16 -7.54
N ALA A 218 16.22 0.81 -8.45
CA ALA A 218 17.29 0.20 -9.23
C ALA A 218 18.44 -0.36 -8.36
N LEU A 219 18.88 -1.58 -8.71
CA LEU A 219 20.00 -2.29 -8.10
C LEU A 219 21.10 -2.66 -9.12
N GLY A 220 20.96 -2.23 -10.38
CA GLY A 220 21.91 -2.49 -11.46
C GLY A 220 23.04 -1.46 -11.52
N SER A 221 23.77 -1.44 -12.64
CA SER A 221 24.89 -0.51 -12.90
C SER A 221 24.48 0.95 -12.80
N SER A 222 23.25 1.30 -13.22
CA SER A 222 22.70 2.66 -13.14
C SER A 222 22.61 3.21 -11.71
N ARG A 223 22.63 2.35 -10.70
CA ARG A 223 22.67 2.78 -9.29
C ARG A 223 24.06 3.31 -8.90
N SER A 224 25.12 2.70 -9.44
CA SER A 224 26.51 3.06 -9.14
C SER A 224 26.92 4.41 -9.75
N GLU A 225 26.16 4.93 -10.73
CA GLU A 225 26.40 6.25 -11.34
C GLU A 225 26.27 7.42 -10.35
N TRP A 226 25.47 7.24 -9.29
CA TRP A 226 25.15 8.33 -8.36
C TRP A 226 25.25 7.93 -6.89
N ASP A 227 25.00 6.66 -6.53
CA ASP A 227 25.07 6.18 -5.16
C ASP A 227 26.52 5.82 -4.82
N PHE A 228 27.29 6.81 -4.38
CA PHE A 228 28.72 6.67 -4.05
C PHE A 228 29.02 5.62 -2.97
N CYS A 229 28.04 5.19 -2.19
CA CYS A 229 28.23 4.11 -1.22
C CYS A 229 27.97 2.72 -1.82
N PHE A 230 27.24 2.62 -2.94
CA PHE A 230 26.73 1.37 -3.48
C PHE A 230 27.75 0.72 -4.42
N SER A 231 28.12 -0.52 -4.14
CA SER A 231 29.04 -1.31 -4.98
C SER A 231 28.28 -2.29 -5.87
N LYS A 232 27.42 -3.13 -5.29
CA LYS A 232 26.65 -4.14 -6.02
C LYS A 232 25.33 -4.41 -5.31
N GLY A 233 24.30 -4.77 -6.07
CA GLY A 233 22.98 -5.12 -5.54
C GLY A 233 22.38 -6.31 -6.27
N SER A 234 21.51 -7.04 -5.59
CA SER A 234 20.69 -8.10 -6.20
C SER A 234 19.40 -8.30 -5.42
N VAL A 235 18.35 -8.75 -6.12
CA VAL A 235 17.14 -9.24 -5.48
C VAL A 235 17.36 -10.71 -5.12
N VAL A 236 17.22 -11.04 -3.84
CA VAL A 236 17.38 -12.39 -3.30
C VAL A 236 16.08 -13.18 -3.43
N GLU A 237 14.94 -12.52 -3.18
CA GLU A 237 13.61 -13.12 -3.22
C GLU A 237 12.54 -12.05 -3.39
N HIS A 238 11.50 -12.34 -4.17
CA HIS A 238 10.28 -11.53 -4.22
C HIS A 238 9.26 -12.18 -3.28
N LEU A 239 8.72 -11.42 -2.33
CA LEU A 239 7.75 -11.93 -1.35
C LEU A 239 6.31 -11.68 -1.82
N ASP A 240 6.05 -10.48 -2.34
CA ASP A 240 4.78 -10.07 -2.93
C ASP A 240 4.99 -8.92 -3.92
N GLY A 241 3.92 -8.35 -4.49
CA GLY A 241 4.02 -7.27 -5.46
C GLY A 241 4.53 -5.93 -4.92
N HIS A 242 4.68 -5.79 -3.60
CA HIS A 242 5.11 -4.58 -2.90
C HIS A 242 6.31 -4.80 -1.97
N THR A 243 6.83 -6.04 -1.90
CA THR A 243 7.86 -6.45 -0.95
C THR A 243 8.85 -7.41 -1.59
N ASP A 244 10.13 -7.10 -1.45
CA ASP A 244 11.23 -7.97 -1.83
C ASP A 244 12.32 -8.04 -0.75
N ILE A 245 13.17 -9.07 -0.83
CA ILE A 245 14.40 -9.19 -0.07
C ILE A 245 15.56 -8.87 -1.00
N ILE A 246 16.35 -7.86 -0.66
CA ILE A 246 17.46 -7.36 -1.46
C ILE A 246 18.77 -7.44 -0.69
N HIS A 247 19.85 -7.72 -1.40
CA HIS A 247 21.21 -7.67 -0.87
C HIS A 247 21.95 -6.50 -1.51
N LYS A 248 22.53 -5.63 -0.67
CA LYS A 248 23.37 -4.48 -1.09
C LYS A 248 24.76 -4.61 -0.49
N GLN A 249 25.78 -4.55 -1.32
CA GLN A 249 27.18 -4.43 -0.93
C GLN A 249 27.61 -2.98 -1.04
N LEU A 250 28.33 -2.49 -0.03
CA LEU A 250 28.78 -1.10 0.04
C LEU A 250 30.30 -0.98 -0.17
N TYR A 251 30.72 0.11 -0.79
CA TYR A 251 32.15 0.47 -0.87
C TYR A 251 32.72 0.77 0.51
N SER A 252 34.05 0.66 0.64
CA SER A 252 34.79 0.98 1.86
C SER A 252 35.25 2.42 1.94
N ASP A 253 35.29 3.13 0.81
CA ASP A 253 36.10 4.35 0.67
C ASP A 253 35.54 5.55 1.45
N TRP A 254 34.25 5.50 1.76
CA TRP A 254 33.57 6.47 2.60
C TRP A 254 33.50 6.05 4.08
N LEU A 255 33.97 4.85 4.44
CA LEU A 255 34.03 4.40 5.83
C LEU A 255 35.33 4.90 6.50
N PRO A 256 35.33 5.13 7.83
CA PRO A 256 36.55 5.41 8.58
C PRO A 256 37.66 4.37 8.35
N TRP A 257 38.90 4.85 8.33
CA TRP A 257 40.08 4.02 8.11
C TRP A 257 40.12 2.83 9.08
N GLY A 258 40.43 1.64 8.56
CA GLY A 258 40.44 0.38 9.31
C GLY A 258 39.10 -0.35 9.41
N MET A 259 37.99 0.23 8.95
CA MET A 259 36.70 -0.49 8.89
C MET A 259 36.62 -1.42 7.66
N LYS A 260 36.26 -2.69 7.89
CA LYS A 260 35.93 -3.63 6.79
C LYS A 260 34.74 -3.14 5.95
N ARG A 261 34.57 -3.67 4.74
CA ARG A 261 33.37 -3.39 3.91
C ARG A 261 32.09 -3.83 4.60
N ARG A 262 30.98 -3.18 4.27
CA ARG A 262 29.66 -3.46 4.86
C ARG A 262 28.69 -3.98 3.80
N ASP A 263 27.88 -4.95 4.19
CA ASP A 263 26.74 -5.40 3.39
C ASP A 263 25.43 -5.25 4.19
N LEU A 264 24.34 -5.13 3.46
CA LEU A 264 22.98 -4.99 3.97
C LEU A 264 22.09 -6.03 3.29
N LEU A 265 21.40 -6.84 4.10
CA LEU A 265 20.36 -7.75 3.63
C LEU A 265 19.04 -7.21 4.16
N LEU A 266 18.23 -6.64 3.26
CA LEU A 266 17.07 -5.82 3.62
C LEU A 266 15.81 -6.44 3.03
N ARG A 267 14.75 -6.53 3.84
CA ARG A 267 13.38 -6.54 3.33
C ARG A 267 13.03 -5.12 2.96
N ARG A 268 12.67 -4.89 1.70
CA ARG A 268 12.23 -3.62 1.16
C ARG A 268 10.75 -3.73 0.85
N TYR A 269 9.95 -2.85 1.46
CA TYR A 269 8.52 -2.70 1.20
C TYR A 269 8.27 -1.33 0.57
N TRP A 270 7.33 -1.20 -0.36
CA TRP A 270 6.97 0.10 -0.94
C TRP A 270 5.47 0.25 -1.20
N ARG A 271 5.00 1.49 -1.12
CA ARG A 271 3.64 1.88 -1.49
C ARG A 271 3.62 3.27 -2.11
N ARG A 272 2.52 3.58 -2.80
CA ARG A 272 2.19 4.91 -3.31
C ARG A 272 0.94 5.41 -2.59
N GLU A 273 0.96 6.65 -2.14
CA GLU A 273 -0.19 7.34 -1.55
C GLU A 273 -0.96 8.11 -2.64
N ASP A 274 -2.23 8.43 -2.38
CA ASP A 274 -3.15 9.06 -3.35
C ASP A 274 -2.66 10.42 -3.84
N ASP A 275 -1.88 11.12 -3.01
CA ASP A 275 -1.25 12.41 -3.35
C ASP A 275 -0.04 12.27 -4.30
N GLY A 276 0.33 11.04 -4.66
CA GLY A 276 1.50 10.72 -5.48
C GLY A 276 2.81 10.56 -4.69
N THR A 277 2.75 10.56 -3.35
CA THR A 277 3.89 10.29 -2.49
C THR A 277 4.28 8.80 -2.54
N TYR A 278 5.55 8.52 -2.77
CA TYR A 278 6.11 7.16 -2.64
C TYR A 278 6.77 6.96 -1.28
N VAL A 279 6.48 5.84 -0.64
CA VAL A 279 7.11 5.43 0.62
C VAL A 279 7.85 4.12 0.40
N ILE A 280 9.15 4.08 0.68
CA ILE A 280 10.00 2.90 0.63
C ILE A 280 10.52 2.64 2.03
N LEU A 281 10.32 1.44 2.55
CA LEU A 281 10.71 1.05 3.89
C LEU A 281 11.70 -0.11 3.84
N TYR A 282 12.73 -0.04 4.69
CA TYR A 282 13.77 -1.03 4.81
C TYR A 282 13.87 -1.55 6.23
N HIS A 283 13.99 -2.87 6.34
CA HIS A 283 14.32 -3.55 7.59
C HIS A 283 15.31 -4.68 7.34
N SER A 284 16.32 -4.86 8.19
CA SER A 284 17.28 -5.96 8.01
C SER A 284 16.66 -7.31 8.34
N VAL A 285 16.93 -8.31 7.50
CA VAL A 285 16.41 -9.67 7.69
C VAL A 285 17.53 -10.72 7.59
N PHE A 286 17.25 -11.92 8.09
CA PHE A 286 18.08 -13.10 7.88
C PHE A 286 17.45 -13.98 6.79
N HIS A 287 18.26 -14.45 5.86
CA HIS A 287 17.77 -15.27 4.75
C HIS A 287 18.76 -16.38 4.40
N LYS A 288 18.27 -17.63 4.28
CA LYS A 288 19.11 -18.81 4.04
C LYS A 288 19.90 -18.71 2.74
N LYS A 289 19.30 -18.16 1.66
CA LYS A 289 19.96 -17.98 0.35
C LYS A 289 21.07 -16.91 0.37
N CYS A 290 21.19 -16.10 1.43
CA CYS A 290 22.19 -15.04 1.53
C CYS A 290 22.87 -15.03 2.91
N PRO A 291 23.77 -16.00 3.19
CA PRO A 291 24.54 -16.02 4.43
C PRO A 291 25.57 -14.86 4.47
N ARG A 292 26.25 -14.70 5.62
CA ARG A 292 27.30 -13.69 5.78
C ARG A 292 28.48 -13.99 4.85
N GLN A 293 28.95 -12.98 4.13
CA GLN A 293 30.02 -13.13 3.14
C GLN A 293 31.39 -12.80 3.74
N LYS A 294 32.43 -13.56 3.36
CA LYS A 294 33.82 -13.28 3.77
C LYS A 294 34.26 -11.92 3.23
N GLY A 295 34.88 -11.11 4.08
CA GLY A 295 35.33 -9.75 3.72
C GLY A 295 34.30 -8.64 3.98
N TYR A 296 33.05 -8.99 4.26
CA TYR A 296 31.99 -8.04 4.62
C TYR A 296 31.55 -8.23 6.08
N VAL A 297 31.18 -7.13 6.73
CA VAL A 297 30.46 -7.16 8.01
C VAL A 297 29.03 -6.72 7.73
N ARG A 298 28.07 -7.57 8.10
CA ARG A 298 26.65 -7.28 7.90
C ARG A 298 26.16 -6.22 8.88
N ALA A 299 25.93 -5.02 8.36
CA ALA A 299 25.30 -3.95 9.11
C ALA A 299 23.83 -4.31 9.37
N CYS A 300 23.29 -3.82 10.48
CA CYS A 300 21.90 -4.06 10.88
C CYS A 300 21.14 -2.74 10.82
N LEU A 301 20.45 -2.51 9.71
CA LEU A 301 19.44 -1.47 9.61
C LEU A 301 18.21 -1.90 10.42
N LYS A 302 18.07 -1.33 11.63
CA LYS A 302 16.89 -1.55 12.49
C LYS A 302 15.63 -1.01 11.82
N SER A 303 15.76 0.13 11.14
CA SER A 303 14.68 0.83 10.47
C SER A 303 15.27 1.86 9.52
N GLY A 304 14.68 2.05 8.35
CA GLY A 304 15.07 3.11 7.45
C GLY A 304 14.20 3.15 6.20
N GLY A 305 14.41 4.14 5.33
CA GLY A 305 13.54 4.30 4.18
C GLY A 305 13.73 5.58 3.40
N TYR A 306 12.84 5.75 2.43
CA TYR A 306 12.65 6.98 1.68
C TYR A 306 11.17 7.37 1.70
N VAL A 307 10.90 8.68 1.82
CA VAL A 307 9.60 9.27 1.53
C VAL A 307 9.82 10.31 0.42
N ILE A 308 9.12 10.17 -0.68
CA ILE A 308 9.28 10.96 -1.90
C ILE A 308 7.95 11.61 -2.19
N SER A 309 7.77 12.86 -1.77
CA SER A 309 6.52 13.58 -1.94
C SER A 309 6.61 14.55 -3.11
N PRO A 310 5.64 14.55 -4.05
CA PRO A 310 5.64 15.51 -5.14
C PRO A 310 5.48 16.94 -4.59
N ALA A 311 6.15 17.87 -5.24
CA ALA A 311 6.11 19.30 -4.93
C ALA A 311 6.11 20.10 -6.24
N ASN A 312 5.76 21.39 -6.17
CA ASN A 312 5.78 22.29 -7.32
C ASN A 312 5.06 21.70 -8.55
N MET A 313 3.78 21.34 -8.38
CA MET A 313 2.96 20.70 -9.41
C MET A 313 3.57 19.42 -10.02
N GLY A 314 4.32 18.66 -9.22
CA GLY A 314 4.93 17.38 -9.62
C GLY A 314 6.24 17.50 -10.39
N LYS A 315 6.73 18.72 -10.66
CA LYS A 315 8.03 18.94 -11.34
C LYS A 315 9.23 18.67 -10.44
N GLN A 316 9.05 18.85 -9.14
CA GLN A 316 10.07 18.59 -8.12
C GLN A 316 9.50 17.61 -7.10
N SER A 317 10.37 16.99 -6.32
CA SER A 317 9.94 16.16 -5.20
C SER A 317 10.78 16.43 -3.97
N VAL A 318 10.13 16.44 -2.81
CA VAL A 318 10.79 16.46 -1.51
C VAL A 318 11.17 15.02 -1.15
N VAL A 319 12.46 14.75 -1.06
CA VAL A 319 13.00 13.43 -0.71
C VAL A 319 13.49 13.46 0.73
N LYS A 320 12.93 12.58 1.56
CA LYS A 320 13.35 12.31 2.93
C LYS A 320 14.02 10.95 2.97
N HIS A 321 15.30 10.88 3.34
CA HIS A 321 16.01 9.61 3.56
C HIS A 321 16.34 9.44 5.03
N MET A 322 16.10 8.25 5.57
CA MET A 322 16.01 8.04 7.00
C MET A 322 16.65 6.72 7.39
N LEU A 323 17.48 6.72 8.43
CA LEU A 323 18.27 5.55 8.82
C LEU A 323 18.41 5.48 10.35
N ALA A 324 18.03 4.32 10.90
CA ALA A 324 18.38 3.84 12.23
C ALA A 324 19.19 2.55 12.05
N ILE A 325 20.51 2.69 11.99
CA ILE A 325 21.43 1.64 11.56
C ILE A 325 22.51 1.38 12.60
N ASP A 326 22.74 0.10 12.88
CA ASP A 326 23.88 -0.41 13.62
C ASP A 326 24.94 -0.88 12.62
N TRP A 327 26.02 -0.11 12.51
CA TRP A 327 27.15 -0.37 11.61
C TRP A 327 28.06 -1.52 12.08
N LYS A 328 27.75 -2.14 13.23
CA LYS A 328 28.56 -3.16 13.89
C LYS A 328 30.02 -2.70 14.03
N CYS A 329 30.20 -1.49 14.55
CA CYS A 329 31.53 -0.95 14.85
C CYS A 329 32.19 -1.77 15.97
N TRP A 330 33.50 -1.99 15.88
CA TRP A 330 34.23 -2.71 16.94
C TRP A 330 34.33 -1.82 18.17
N ARG A 331 33.91 -2.33 19.33
CA ARG A 331 33.72 -1.56 20.58
C ARG A 331 34.97 -0.85 21.12
N SER A 332 36.17 -1.19 20.67
CA SER A 332 37.41 -0.76 21.32
C SER A 332 38.05 0.54 20.80
N TYR A 333 37.68 1.04 19.61
CA TYR A 333 38.43 2.16 18.98
C TYR A 333 37.59 3.36 18.52
N LEU A 334 36.26 3.29 18.56
CA LEU A 334 35.42 4.34 18.00
C LEU A 334 34.29 4.73 18.97
N LYS A 335 34.28 6.01 19.39
CA LYS A 335 33.17 6.63 20.16
C LYS A 335 31.86 6.52 19.36
N SER A 336 30.72 6.52 20.05
CA SER A 336 29.35 6.59 19.46
C SER A 336 29.18 7.65 18.36
N SER A 337 29.98 8.73 18.41
CA SER A 337 30.09 9.77 17.37
C SER A 337 30.44 9.25 15.96
N SER A 338 31.22 8.16 15.85
CA SER A 338 31.61 7.57 14.56
C SER A 338 30.43 7.00 13.78
N ALA A 339 29.54 6.25 14.43
CA ALA A 339 28.34 5.68 13.80
C ALA A 339 27.39 6.77 13.32
N TYR A 340 27.31 7.87 14.07
CA TYR A 340 26.55 9.06 13.69
C TYR A 340 27.10 9.69 12.40
N SER A 341 28.41 9.91 12.32
CA SER A 341 29.08 10.45 11.13
C SER A 341 28.90 9.57 9.90
N ILE A 342 29.10 8.25 10.03
CA ILE A 342 28.90 7.28 8.94
C ILE A 342 27.46 7.32 8.42
N THR A 343 26.49 7.44 9.34
CA THR A 343 25.07 7.52 8.97
C THR A 343 24.77 8.82 8.22
N ILE A 344 25.30 9.97 8.66
CA ILE A 344 25.15 11.25 7.94
C ILE A 344 25.77 11.17 6.55
N GLN A 345 26.96 10.57 6.42
CA GLN A 345 27.58 10.35 5.12
C GLN A 345 26.67 9.50 4.23
N MET A 346 26.13 8.38 4.70
CA MET A 346 25.19 7.57 3.92
C MET A 346 23.92 8.36 3.53
N LEU A 347 23.42 9.23 4.40
CA LEU A 347 22.29 10.11 4.09
C LEU A 347 22.62 11.17 3.02
N GLY A 348 23.90 11.50 2.83
CA GLY A 348 24.40 12.36 1.76
C GLY A 348 24.05 11.88 0.35
N ARG A 349 23.63 10.61 0.18
CA ARG A 349 23.07 10.08 -1.08
C ARG A 349 21.90 10.90 -1.60
N VAL A 350 21.14 11.59 -0.75
CA VAL A 350 20.05 12.49 -1.20
C VAL A 350 20.63 13.67 -2.00
N ALA A 351 21.79 14.20 -1.62
CA ALA A 351 22.45 15.23 -2.39
C ALA A 351 23.01 14.68 -3.71
N ALA A 352 23.60 13.48 -3.71
CA ALA A 352 24.07 12.86 -4.94
C ALA A 352 22.91 12.59 -5.93
N LEU A 353 21.78 12.12 -5.42
CA LEU A 353 20.55 11.95 -6.20
C LEU A 353 20.05 13.29 -6.77
N ARG A 354 20.08 14.37 -5.98
CA ARG A 354 19.74 15.72 -6.45
C ARG A 354 20.64 16.14 -7.63
N GLU A 355 21.95 15.96 -7.51
CA GLU A 355 22.88 16.34 -8.58
C GLU A 355 22.72 15.47 -9.83
N LEU A 356 22.41 14.17 -9.70
CA LEU A 356 22.08 13.31 -10.84
C LEU A 356 20.92 13.87 -11.66
N PHE A 357 19.82 14.21 -10.99
CA PHE A 357 18.62 14.72 -11.67
C PHE A 357 18.87 16.10 -12.28
N ARG A 358 19.63 16.95 -11.60
CA ARG A 358 20.07 18.25 -12.14
C ARG A 358 20.94 18.08 -13.40
N ALA A 359 21.87 17.14 -13.40
CA ALA A 359 22.73 16.87 -14.56
C ALA A 359 21.93 16.32 -15.75
N ARG A 360 20.94 15.45 -15.51
CA ARG A 360 20.05 14.93 -16.57
C ARG A 360 19.20 16.03 -17.22
N LEU A 361 18.72 16.99 -16.43
CA LEU A 361 18.01 18.17 -16.97
C LEU A 361 18.93 19.04 -17.84
N GLY A 362 20.19 19.24 -17.42
CA GLY A 362 21.18 20.01 -18.18
C GLY A 362 21.57 19.39 -19.53
N ASN A 363 21.59 18.06 -19.62
CA ASN A 363 21.87 17.36 -20.88
C ASN A 363 20.73 17.46 -21.89
N CYS A 364 19.47 17.58 -21.45
CA CYS A 364 18.33 17.81 -22.34
C CYS A 364 18.34 19.21 -22.95
N THR A 365 18.94 20.21 -22.29
CA THR A 365 19.09 21.57 -22.85
C THR A 365 20.24 21.69 -23.86
N LEU A 366 21.15 20.70 -23.94
CA LEU A 366 22.30 20.73 -24.85
C LEU A 366 22.04 19.99 -26.18
N SER A 367 21.04 19.10 -26.24
CA SER A 367 20.72 18.33 -27.46
C SER A 367 20.03 19.16 -28.54
N ASP A 368 19.48 20.33 -28.21
CA ASP A 368 18.83 21.22 -29.18
C ASP A 368 19.81 22.20 -29.87
N TYR A 369 21.10 22.14 -29.54
CA TYR A 369 22.13 23.04 -30.10
C TYR A 369 23.44 22.32 -30.47
N SER A 370 23.35 21.14 -31.10
CA SER A 370 24.53 20.59 -31.78
C SER A 370 24.17 19.66 -32.93
N SER A 371 23.95 20.25 -34.12
CA SER A 371 24.34 19.64 -35.39
C SER A 371 24.68 20.71 -36.42
N GLY A 372 25.92 20.72 -36.90
CA GLY A 372 26.27 21.30 -38.21
C GLY A 372 27.20 22.51 -38.21
N GLU A 373 28.49 22.23 -38.37
CA GLU A 373 29.58 23.17 -38.64
C GLU A 373 29.42 24.03 -39.92
N LEU A 374 29.72 25.31 -39.76
CA LEU A 374 30.61 26.18 -40.55
C LEU A 374 30.93 25.82 -42.02
N THR A 375 30.36 26.56 -42.98
CA THR A 375 31.05 26.95 -44.25
C THR A 375 30.56 28.30 -44.81
N ARG A 376 31.44 29.31 -44.68
CA ARG A 376 31.85 30.35 -45.67
C ARG A 376 30.83 30.87 -46.71
N ASN A 377 30.47 32.15 -46.58
CA ASN A 377 29.71 32.98 -47.53
C ASN A 377 30.36 33.15 -48.94
N ARG A 378 29.55 33.05 -50.03
CA ARG A 378 29.53 34.00 -51.17
C ARG A 378 28.36 33.78 -52.18
N ARG A 379 27.48 34.81 -52.25
CA ARG A 379 26.84 35.48 -53.42
C ARG A 379 25.86 34.79 -54.41
N ASN A 380 24.88 35.63 -54.80
CA ASN A 380 24.02 35.70 -56.01
C ASN A 380 22.67 34.95 -55.95
N SER A 381 21.54 35.37 -56.54
CA SER A 381 20.83 36.67 -56.77
C SER A 381 19.67 36.37 -57.74
N LEU A 382 18.45 36.86 -57.46
CA LEU A 382 17.33 37.17 -58.41
C LEU A 382 16.64 35.93 -59.07
N LYS A 383 15.34 35.86 -59.41
CA LYS A 383 14.21 36.82 -59.55
C LYS A 383 12.90 36.02 -59.79
N GLU A 384 11.75 36.61 -59.42
CA GLU A 384 10.43 36.72 -60.13
C GLU A 384 9.82 35.46 -60.84
N GLU A 385 8.52 35.18 -60.95
CA GLU A 385 7.32 36.03 -61.06
C GLU A 385 6.01 35.18 -61.01
N TYR A 386 4.88 35.89 -61.06
CA TYR A 386 3.47 35.55 -60.85
C TYR A 386 2.76 34.72 -61.94
N ALA A 387 1.61 34.10 -61.60
CA ALA A 387 0.37 34.21 -62.39
C ALA A 387 -0.88 33.67 -61.64
N ASN A 388 -1.93 34.51 -61.58
CA ASN A 388 -3.31 34.21 -61.19
C ASN A 388 -4.13 33.71 -62.40
N SER A 389 -5.21 32.97 -62.17
CA SER A 389 -6.52 33.23 -62.81
C SER A 389 -7.66 32.41 -62.17
N ASP A 390 -8.72 33.14 -61.83
CA ASP A 390 -10.04 32.71 -61.37
C ASP A 390 -10.83 31.92 -62.43
N THR A 391 -11.90 31.20 -62.05
CA THR A 391 -13.31 31.48 -62.47
C THR A 391 -14.31 30.63 -61.66
N GLN A 392 -15.50 31.20 -61.54
CA GLN A 392 -16.67 31.02 -60.66
C GLN A 392 -17.67 29.86 -60.93
N ILE A 393 -18.38 29.50 -59.84
CA ILE A 393 -19.85 29.28 -59.65
C ILE A 393 -20.56 28.09 -60.35
N GLN A 394 -21.22 27.20 -59.56
CA GLN A 394 -22.70 27.08 -59.50
C GLN A 394 -23.17 26.11 -58.38
N ALA A 395 -24.23 26.53 -57.69
CA ALA A 395 -24.96 25.78 -56.67
C ALA A 395 -26.19 25.08 -57.28
N ASN A 396 -26.71 24.03 -56.62
CA ASN A 396 -28.15 23.74 -56.63
C ASN A 396 -28.57 22.84 -55.47
N GLU A 397 -29.71 23.19 -54.88
CA GLU A 397 -30.42 22.56 -53.75
C GLU A 397 -31.32 21.38 -54.20
N ARG A 398 -31.63 20.47 -53.25
CA ARG A 398 -32.99 19.92 -53.03
C ARG A 398 -33.08 19.02 -51.77
N ASN A 399 -34.11 19.26 -50.97
CA ASN A 399 -34.72 18.41 -49.91
C ASN A 399 -36.04 17.81 -50.46
N PRO A 400 -36.87 17.04 -49.70
CA PRO A 400 -36.64 16.04 -48.63
C PRO A 400 -37.48 14.73 -48.88
N ASP A 401 -37.41 13.70 -48.02
CA ASP A 401 -38.63 12.96 -47.58
C ASP A 401 -38.41 11.97 -46.41
N ASN A 402 -39.49 11.78 -45.64
CA ASN A 402 -39.63 10.99 -44.40
C ASN A 402 -39.98 9.50 -44.65
N SER A 403 -39.65 8.62 -43.69
CA SER A 403 -40.61 7.62 -43.14
C SER A 403 -40.05 6.92 -41.90
N ILE A 404 -40.97 6.64 -40.97
CA ILE A 404 -40.81 6.08 -39.62
C ILE A 404 -41.23 4.61 -39.67
N GLU A 405 -40.52 3.71 -38.99
CA GLU A 405 -41.10 2.49 -38.40
C GLU A 405 -40.44 2.19 -37.04
N GLU A 406 -41.28 2.01 -36.02
CA GLU A 406 -40.97 1.60 -34.65
C GLU A 406 -41.07 0.07 -34.51
N VAL A 407 -40.15 -0.56 -33.75
CA VAL A 407 -40.37 -1.86 -33.08
C VAL A 407 -39.67 -1.82 -31.70
N ASP A 408 -40.42 -2.19 -30.66
CA ASP A 408 -40.12 -2.13 -29.21
C ASP A 408 -39.35 -3.39 -28.70
N PRO A 409 -38.94 -3.53 -27.42
CA PRO A 409 -37.61 -4.00 -27.04
C PRO A 409 -37.59 -5.37 -26.34
N THR A 410 -36.47 -6.09 -26.43
CA THR A 410 -36.21 -7.27 -25.59
C THR A 410 -35.14 -6.98 -24.53
N GLN A 411 -35.50 -7.35 -23.30
CA GLN A 411 -34.79 -7.23 -22.03
C GLN A 411 -33.39 -7.86 -22.07
N SER A 412 -32.37 -7.19 -21.53
CA SER A 412 -31.01 -7.72 -21.39
C SER A 412 -30.76 -8.24 -19.97
N GLU A 413 -30.31 -9.50 -19.89
CA GLU A 413 -29.90 -10.17 -18.66
C GLU A 413 -28.58 -9.60 -18.12
N HIS A 414 -28.46 -9.48 -16.79
CA HIS A 414 -27.24 -9.01 -16.12
C HIS A 414 -26.10 -10.04 -16.24
N VAL A 415 -25.05 -9.71 -17.00
CA VAL A 415 -23.88 -10.57 -17.23
C VAL A 415 -22.76 -10.25 -16.21
N GLY A 416 -22.38 -11.24 -15.39
CA GLY A 416 -21.34 -11.13 -14.34
C GLY A 416 -19.89 -11.13 -14.84
N LEU A 417 -18.94 -10.80 -13.95
CA LEU A 417 -17.50 -10.61 -14.26
C LEU A 417 -16.81 -11.92 -14.73
N VAL A 418 -17.32 -13.09 -14.32
CA VAL A 418 -16.92 -14.44 -14.79
C VAL A 418 -17.15 -14.58 -16.29
N SER A 419 -18.14 -13.87 -16.85
CA SER A 419 -18.34 -13.87 -18.30
C SER A 419 -17.07 -13.39 -18.99
N LEU A 420 -16.24 -12.48 -18.45
CA LEU A 420 -14.95 -12.07 -19.05
C LEU A 420 -13.86 -13.18 -19.05
N ASN A 421 -14.12 -14.33 -18.43
CA ASN A 421 -13.25 -15.51 -18.44
C ASN A 421 -13.67 -16.49 -19.56
N ASP A 422 -12.74 -16.81 -20.46
CA ASP A 422 -12.97 -17.57 -21.69
C ASP A 422 -13.05 -19.05 -21.37
N ALA A 423 -14.16 -19.71 -21.72
CA ALA A 423 -14.34 -21.16 -21.59
C ALA A 423 -14.12 -21.91 -22.93
N ASP A 424 -14.12 -21.20 -24.08
CA ASP A 424 -14.20 -21.82 -25.41
C ASP A 424 -12.94 -21.63 -26.27
N ASP A 425 -11.76 -21.94 -25.74
CA ASP A 425 -10.51 -21.99 -26.53
C ASP A 425 -9.59 -23.14 -26.04
N GLU A 426 -10.18 -24.30 -25.72
CA GLU A 426 -9.42 -25.55 -25.66
C GLU A 426 -9.29 -26.12 -27.07
N PHE A 427 -8.48 -25.52 -27.95
CA PHE A 427 -7.71 -26.18 -29.02
C PHE A 427 -6.99 -25.15 -29.91
N TYR A 428 -5.79 -25.53 -30.39
CA TYR A 428 -4.84 -24.82 -31.28
C TYR A 428 -3.84 -23.86 -30.62
N ASP A 429 -2.77 -24.44 -30.06
CA ASP A 429 -1.47 -23.78 -29.97
C ASP A 429 -0.79 -23.81 -31.35
N VAL A 430 -0.93 -22.75 -32.15
CA VAL A 430 -0.03 -22.49 -33.28
C VAL A 430 1.12 -21.62 -32.75
N MET A 431 2.31 -22.22 -32.64
CA MET A 431 3.54 -21.47 -32.38
C MET A 431 3.85 -20.59 -33.60
N GLU A 432 3.92 -19.28 -33.41
CA GLU A 432 4.56 -18.38 -34.37
C GLU A 432 6.09 -18.37 -34.17
N PRO A 433 6.86 -18.28 -35.27
CA PRO A 433 8.27 -18.66 -35.30
C PRO A 433 9.19 -17.66 -34.58
N SER A 434 10.10 -18.21 -33.80
CA SER A 434 11.27 -17.51 -33.29
C SER A 434 12.26 -17.24 -34.43
N ASN A 435 12.57 -15.98 -34.69
CA ASN A 435 13.76 -15.62 -35.48
C ASN A 435 15.01 -15.96 -34.66
N CYS A 436 15.69 -17.05 -35.04
CA CYS A 436 17.08 -17.31 -34.70
C CYS A 436 17.88 -17.17 -35.99
N ASP A 437 18.86 -16.26 -35.98
CA ASP A 437 19.95 -16.28 -36.96
C ASP A 437 20.97 -17.35 -36.53
N GLU A 438 21.38 -18.12 -37.53
CA GLU A 438 22.38 -19.18 -37.51
C GLU A 438 23.82 -18.64 -37.40
N SER A 439 24.65 -19.37 -36.68
CA SER A 439 25.95 -19.90 -37.17
C SER A 439 26.46 -20.88 -36.09
N GLU A 440 26.39 -22.19 -36.35
CA GLU A 440 27.47 -23.02 -36.92
C GLU A 440 28.77 -22.95 -36.09
N ASN A 441 29.44 -24.01 -35.65
CA ASN A 441 29.38 -25.45 -35.91
C ASN A 441 30.26 -26.16 -34.86
N GLY A 442 30.00 -27.44 -34.58
CA GLY A 442 31.10 -28.33 -34.19
C GLY A 442 30.79 -29.51 -33.26
N TRP A 443 30.38 -30.61 -33.88
CA TRP A 443 30.68 -32.00 -33.52
C TRP A 443 29.85 -32.74 -32.46
N MET A 444 28.99 -33.59 -33.01
CA MET A 444 28.44 -34.82 -32.43
C MET A 444 29.54 -35.86 -32.18
N THR A 445 29.42 -36.64 -31.11
CA THR A 445 29.67 -38.09 -31.15
C THR A 445 28.76 -38.76 -30.12
N GLU A 446 28.00 -39.74 -30.62
CA GLU A 446 27.08 -40.62 -29.91
C GLU A 446 27.79 -41.46 -28.83
N CYS A 447 27.10 -41.75 -27.72
CA CYS A 447 26.85 -43.15 -27.36
C CYS A 447 25.75 -43.25 -26.29
N SER A 448 24.85 -44.20 -26.53
CA SER A 448 23.71 -44.58 -25.72
C SER A 448 24.07 -45.56 -24.59
N HIS A 449 23.09 -45.74 -23.70
CA HIS A 449 22.90 -46.86 -22.75
C HIS A 449 23.64 -46.80 -21.39
N GLN A 450 22.87 -46.69 -20.30
CA GLN A 450 22.26 -47.81 -19.56
C GLN A 450 22.28 -47.60 -18.05
N LYS A 451 21.14 -47.90 -17.43
CA LYS A 451 20.95 -48.15 -15.99
C LYS A 451 21.88 -49.29 -15.53
N SER A 452 22.46 -49.18 -14.34
CA SER A 452 22.20 -50.08 -13.20
C SER A 452 23.17 -49.86 -12.04
N GLN A 453 22.64 -50.09 -10.84
CA GLN A 453 23.29 -50.11 -9.53
C GLN A 453 24.44 -51.13 -9.48
N GLU A 454 25.50 -50.87 -8.69
CA GLU A 454 25.85 -51.75 -7.57
C GLU A 454 26.94 -51.18 -6.64
N ILE A 455 26.87 -51.73 -5.43
CA ILE A 455 27.53 -51.38 -4.19
C ILE A 455 28.97 -51.89 -4.18
N ARG A 456 29.92 -51.07 -3.70
CA ARG A 456 31.14 -51.60 -3.07
C ARG A 456 31.56 -50.73 -1.88
N HIS A 457 31.39 -51.30 -0.70
CA HIS A 457 31.93 -50.79 0.56
C HIS A 457 33.45 -50.94 0.60
N GLN A 458 34.17 -49.93 1.13
CA GLN A 458 35.20 -50.15 2.15
C GLN A 458 35.69 -48.86 2.83
N LYS A 459 35.43 -48.82 4.16
CA LYS A 459 36.23 -48.30 5.27
C LYS A 459 36.64 -46.81 5.36
N LEU A 460 35.81 -46.14 6.15
CA LEU A 460 36.02 -45.04 7.10
C LEU A 460 37.45 -44.87 7.69
N SER A 461 37.86 -43.60 7.85
CA SER A 461 38.76 -43.17 8.93
C SER A 461 38.47 -41.72 9.39
N SER A 462 38.03 -41.62 10.64
CA SER A 462 38.33 -40.55 11.63
C SER A 462 37.98 -39.08 11.33
N ALA A 463 36.68 -38.76 11.28
CA ALA A 463 36.15 -37.44 11.69
C ALA A 463 34.73 -37.51 12.31
N ALA A 464 34.28 -38.69 12.76
CA ALA A 464 32.91 -38.94 13.21
C ALA A 464 32.73 -38.98 14.75
N ASN A 465 33.73 -38.55 15.53
CA ASN A 465 33.62 -38.49 17.00
C ASN A 465 33.35 -37.09 17.56
N PHE A 466 33.34 -36.04 16.73
CA PHE A 466 32.96 -34.68 17.17
C PHE A 466 31.49 -34.34 16.86
N VAL A 467 30.87 -35.03 15.90
CA VAL A 467 29.48 -34.77 15.48
C VAL A 467 28.44 -35.49 16.35
N ARG A 468 28.85 -36.48 17.15
CA ARG A 468 27.94 -37.18 18.08
C ARG A 468 27.70 -36.45 19.40
N LYS A 469 28.46 -35.39 19.71
CA LYS A 469 28.29 -34.57 20.93
C LYS A 469 27.50 -33.27 20.73
N LEU A 470 27.11 -32.97 19.48
CA LEU A 470 26.29 -31.79 19.12
C LEU A 470 24.87 -32.15 18.67
N HIS A 471 24.58 -33.43 18.42
CA HIS A 471 23.21 -33.90 18.16
C HIS A 471 22.40 -34.20 19.45
N ASP A 472 23.06 -34.31 20.61
CA ASP A 472 22.41 -34.58 21.90
C ASP A 472 21.95 -33.33 22.67
N LEU A 473 22.11 -32.12 22.11
CA LEU A 473 21.62 -30.87 22.72
C LEU A 473 20.53 -30.15 21.92
N ALA A 474 20.17 -30.62 20.73
CA ALA A 474 19.23 -29.95 19.84
C ALA A 474 17.94 -30.73 19.54
N VAL A 475 17.77 -31.94 20.09
CA VAL A 475 16.54 -32.73 19.95
C VAL A 475 16.15 -33.32 21.29
N HIS A 476 15.68 -32.48 22.22
CA HIS A 476 14.89 -32.90 23.38
C HIS A 476 13.96 -31.75 23.79
N LYS A 477 12.75 -31.72 23.21
CA LYS A 477 11.47 -31.45 23.91
C LYS A 477 10.28 -31.58 22.94
N ARG A 478 10.05 -32.83 22.51
CA ARG A 478 8.71 -33.41 22.36
C ARG A 478 8.82 -34.82 22.91
N GLY A 479 8.21 -35.05 24.06
CA GLY A 479 8.13 -36.32 24.74
C GLY A 479 6.74 -36.43 25.33
N TYR A 480 5.90 -37.14 24.59
CA TYR A 480 4.62 -37.68 24.99
C TYR A 480 4.86 -38.68 26.14
N VAL A 481 4.06 -38.60 27.20
CA VAL A 481 3.89 -39.67 28.20
C VAL A 481 2.39 -39.85 28.30
N ASP A 482 1.90 -41.05 28.03
CA ASP A 482 0.51 -41.41 28.22
C ASP A 482 0.38 -42.52 29.28
N LEU A 483 -0.73 -42.41 30.01
CA LEU A 483 -1.38 -43.29 30.97
C LEU A 483 -0.74 -43.52 32.36
N GLN A 484 -1.22 -42.73 33.32
CA GLN A 484 -2.15 -43.30 34.31
C GLN A 484 -3.15 -42.26 34.82
N GLU A 485 -4.42 -42.67 34.84
CA GLU A 485 -5.61 -41.94 35.28
C GLU A 485 -5.46 -41.35 36.68
N VAL A 486 -5.69 -40.04 36.79
CA VAL A 486 -6.32 -39.47 37.98
C VAL A 486 -7.46 -38.59 37.48
N VAL A 487 -8.65 -39.14 37.65
CA VAL A 487 -9.96 -38.49 37.52
C VAL A 487 -10.02 -37.23 38.40
N GLY A 488 -10.47 -36.12 37.82
CA GLY A 488 -10.86 -34.91 38.55
C GLY A 488 -10.69 -33.63 37.73
N GLU A 489 -11.75 -33.25 37.00
CA GLU A 489 -12.32 -31.88 36.84
C GLU A 489 -11.32 -30.70 36.81
N GLU A 490 -11.18 -29.87 35.77
CA GLU A 490 -12.18 -29.03 35.12
C GLU A 490 -11.69 -28.62 33.71
N SER A 491 -12.58 -28.66 32.72
CA SER A 491 -12.34 -28.04 31.41
C SER A 491 -12.18 -26.52 31.57
N THR A 492 -10.98 -25.97 31.34
CA THR A 492 -10.76 -24.52 31.40
C THR A 492 -11.44 -23.86 30.20
N THR A 493 -12.71 -23.48 30.37
CA THR A 493 -13.46 -22.63 29.44
C THR A 493 -12.72 -21.30 29.27
N CYS A 494 -12.22 -21.00 28.07
CA CYS A 494 -11.64 -19.67 27.80
C CYS A 494 -12.73 -18.60 27.95
N PRO A 495 -12.62 -17.65 28.90
CA PRO A 495 -13.59 -16.58 29.02
C PRO A 495 -13.29 -15.50 27.96
N TYR A 496 -14.01 -15.55 26.83
CA TYR A 496 -14.00 -14.46 25.85
C TYR A 496 -14.41 -13.15 26.53
N GLY A 497 -13.60 -12.11 26.35
CA GLY A 497 -13.77 -10.78 26.93
C GLY A 497 -12.90 -10.49 28.15
N SER A 498 -11.73 -11.12 28.31
CA SER A 498 -10.84 -10.83 29.45
C SER A 498 -9.37 -11.23 29.28
N THR A 499 -8.93 -11.62 28.08
CA THR A 499 -7.55 -12.15 27.93
C THR A 499 -6.47 -11.06 27.96
N LEU A 500 -6.81 -9.79 27.70
CA LEU A 500 -5.91 -8.66 27.92
C LEU A 500 -6.22 -7.91 29.23
N PRO A 501 -5.23 -7.73 30.13
CA PRO A 501 -5.44 -6.99 31.37
C PRO A 501 -5.60 -5.49 31.12
N LYS A 502 -6.55 -4.86 31.82
CA LYS A 502 -6.69 -3.41 31.86
C LYS A 502 -5.66 -2.80 32.80
N ASP A 503 -4.98 -1.73 32.38
CA ASP A 503 -4.02 -1.01 33.23
C ASP A 503 -4.14 0.51 33.08
N PRO A 504 -4.97 1.18 33.89
CA PRO A 504 -5.12 2.64 33.85
C PRO A 504 -3.81 3.41 33.99
N THR A 505 -2.78 2.82 34.63
CA THR A 505 -1.48 3.49 34.85
C THR A 505 -0.57 3.47 33.61
N CYS A 506 -0.91 2.67 32.59
CA CYS A 506 -0.12 2.49 31.36
C CYS A 506 1.34 2.06 31.61
N THR A 507 1.61 1.36 32.71
CA THR A 507 2.96 0.91 33.09
C THR A 507 3.20 -0.57 32.79
N LEU A 508 2.13 -1.37 32.78
CA LEU A 508 2.19 -2.81 32.56
C LEU A 508 2.33 -3.12 31.06
N PRO A 509 3.30 -3.96 30.67
CA PRO A 509 3.40 -4.42 29.29
C PRO A 509 2.29 -5.43 28.96
N CYS A 510 1.84 -5.43 27.71
CA CYS A 510 0.70 -6.22 27.23
C CYS A 510 -0.59 -5.90 27.97
N SER A 511 -0.90 -4.60 28.06
CA SER A 511 -2.09 -4.09 28.73
C SER A 511 -2.92 -3.20 27.80
N LEU A 512 -4.16 -2.98 28.21
CA LEU A 512 -5.17 -2.21 27.50
C LEU A 512 -5.66 -1.02 28.34
N THR A 513 -5.83 0.13 27.72
CA THR A 513 -6.56 1.30 28.25
C THR A 513 -7.36 2.02 27.17
N GLU A 514 -8.23 2.94 27.55
CA GLU A 514 -8.82 3.88 26.60
C GLU A 514 -7.80 4.98 26.25
N ALA A 515 -7.76 5.39 24.98
CA ALA A 515 -6.94 6.52 24.56
C ALA A 515 -7.69 7.83 24.80
N ASP A 516 -6.96 8.92 25.07
CA ASP A 516 -7.55 10.25 25.25
C ASP A 516 -8.28 10.68 23.96
N PRO A 517 -9.61 10.85 23.99
CA PRO A 517 -10.41 11.25 22.81
C PRO A 517 -9.90 12.54 22.17
N SER A 518 -9.38 13.49 22.97
CA SER A 518 -8.95 14.81 22.48
C SER A 518 -7.72 14.75 21.57
N THR A 519 -7.06 13.59 21.51
CA THR A 519 -5.96 13.28 20.58
C THR A 519 -6.44 13.21 19.13
N PHE A 520 -7.72 12.86 18.91
CA PHE A 520 -8.29 12.61 17.59
C PHE A 520 -9.13 13.78 17.09
N LEU A 521 -9.01 14.08 15.79
CA LEU A 521 -9.77 15.11 15.09
C LEU A 521 -10.91 14.48 14.28
N ILE A 522 -12.12 14.98 14.50
CA ILE A 522 -13.36 14.50 13.87
C ILE A 522 -14.06 15.64 13.12
N ARG A 523 -14.96 15.32 12.19
CA ARG A 523 -15.69 16.36 11.44
C ARG A 523 -16.57 17.17 12.40
N GLY A 524 -16.39 18.49 12.39
CA GLY A 524 -17.24 19.41 13.15
C GLY A 524 -18.63 19.57 12.52
N GLU A 525 -19.49 20.30 13.22
CA GLU A 525 -20.88 20.55 12.81
C GLU A 525 -20.99 21.19 11.41
N ASN A 526 -20.12 22.15 11.10
CA ASN A 526 -20.11 22.86 9.81
C ASN A 526 -19.11 22.29 8.80
N TYR A 527 -18.61 21.05 9.01
CA TYR A 527 -17.53 20.47 8.21
C TYR A 527 -17.82 20.43 6.70
N LEU A 528 -19.08 20.27 6.30
CA LEU A 528 -19.47 20.23 4.88
C LEU A 528 -19.21 21.57 4.18
N GLU A 529 -19.19 22.67 4.92
CA GLU A 529 -18.96 24.03 4.43
C GLU A 529 -17.50 24.46 4.62
N ASP A 530 -16.95 24.32 5.83
CA ASP A 530 -15.64 24.85 6.20
C ASP A 530 -14.48 23.86 6.05
N ARG A 531 -14.77 22.56 5.92
CA ARG A 531 -13.80 21.45 5.91
C ARG A 531 -12.90 21.39 7.15
N LEU A 532 -13.33 21.95 8.29
CA LEU A 532 -12.58 22.02 9.54
C LEU A 532 -12.93 20.89 10.50
N LYS A 533 -11.90 20.16 10.93
CA LYS A 533 -12.03 19.13 11.96
C LYS A 533 -11.84 19.72 13.35
N VAL A 534 -12.57 19.20 14.33
CA VAL A 534 -12.54 19.60 15.74
C VAL A 534 -12.03 18.45 16.59
N LYS A 535 -11.54 18.74 17.80
CA LYS A 535 -11.14 17.69 18.75
C LYS A 535 -12.36 16.91 19.23
N ALA A 536 -12.24 15.59 19.33
CA ALA A 536 -13.29 14.80 19.97
C ALA A 536 -13.38 15.14 21.46
N LYS A 537 -14.62 15.24 21.95
CA LYS A 537 -14.90 15.57 23.37
C LYS A 537 -15.02 14.34 24.26
N GLY A 538 -15.34 13.18 23.68
CA GLY A 538 -15.60 11.94 24.39
C GLY A 538 -15.88 10.79 23.41
N THR A 539 -16.29 9.64 23.96
CA THR A 539 -16.75 8.47 23.20
C THR A 539 -18.22 8.18 23.51
N LEU A 540 -18.92 7.59 22.55
CA LEU A 540 -20.31 7.14 22.72
C LEU A 540 -20.38 5.87 23.59
N MET A 541 -19.39 4.99 23.45
CA MET A 541 -19.32 3.72 24.17
C MET A 541 -18.08 3.66 25.06
N GLN A 542 -18.16 2.83 26.10
CA GLN A 542 -17.05 2.52 26.99
C GLN A 542 -16.41 1.18 26.63
N MET A 543 -15.08 1.10 26.68
CA MET A 543 -14.36 -0.14 26.45
C MET A 543 -14.39 -1.05 27.68
N VAL A 544 -15.10 -2.17 27.56
CA VAL A 544 -15.34 -3.11 28.66
C VAL A 544 -14.37 -4.28 28.69
N ALA A 545 -13.82 -4.68 27.55
CA ALA A 545 -12.85 -5.76 27.47
C ALA A 545 -12.03 -5.71 26.18
N ALA A 546 -10.94 -6.47 26.15
CA ALA A 546 -10.31 -6.89 24.91
C ALA A 546 -9.77 -8.30 25.03
N ASP A 547 -9.67 -8.98 23.90
CA ASP A 547 -8.97 -10.25 23.78
C ASP A 547 -7.78 -10.20 22.83
N TRP A 548 -6.73 -10.92 23.19
CA TRP A 548 -5.56 -11.18 22.34
C TRP A 548 -5.38 -12.68 22.15
N LEU A 549 -5.87 -13.16 21.01
CA LEU A 549 -6.07 -14.57 20.72
C LEU A 549 -5.13 -15.02 19.61
N ARG A 550 -4.76 -16.29 19.64
CA ARG A 550 -4.15 -16.99 18.52
C ARG A 550 -4.86 -18.31 18.24
N SER A 551 -5.01 -18.63 16.98
CA SER A 551 -5.74 -19.83 16.52
C SER A 551 -5.17 -20.31 15.17
N GLU A 552 -5.48 -21.55 14.81
CA GLU A 552 -5.19 -22.10 13.48
C GLU A 552 -6.26 -21.74 12.45
N LYS A 553 -7.45 -21.36 12.91
CA LYS A 553 -8.62 -20.98 12.11
C LYS A 553 -9.06 -19.54 12.37
N ARG A 554 -9.91 -19.00 11.50
CA ARG A 554 -10.57 -17.70 11.69
C ARG A 554 -11.53 -17.79 12.89
N GLU A 555 -11.54 -16.76 13.72
CA GLU A 555 -12.34 -16.72 14.95
C GLU A 555 -13.41 -15.64 14.82
N ASP A 556 -14.60 -16.07 14.38
CA ASP A 556 -15.75 -15.20 14.18
C ASP A 556 -16.81 -15.39 15.28
N ASP A 557 -17.74 -14.43 15.35
CA ASP A 557 -18.88 -14.40 16.26
C ASP A 557 -18.50 -14.66 17.72
N LEU A 558 -17.46 -13.95 18.20
CA LEU A 558 -17.01 -14.01 19.59
C LEU A 558 -18.10 -13.58 20.57
N GLY A 559 -18.95 -12.62 20.18
CA GLY A 559 -20.09 -12.17 20.97
C GLY A 559 -21.15 -13.25 21.18
N GLY A 560 -21.41 -14.09 20.17
CA GLY A 560 -22.41 -15.15 20.21
C GLY A 560 -22.01 -16.39 21.02
N ARG A 561 -20.71 -16.55 21.32
CA ARG A 561 -20.18 -17.76 21.97
C ARG A 561 -20.67 -17.94 23.42
N PRO A 562 -20.95 -19.18 23.85
CA PRO A 562 -21.21 -19.49 25.24
C PRO A 562 -20.08 -18.99 26.16
N GLY A 563 -20.44 -18.28 27.23
CA GLY A 563 -19.48 -17.74 28.18
C GLY A 563 -18.79 -16.43 27.77
N SER A 564 -19.13 -15.87 26.59
CA SER A 564 -18.66 -14.54 26.21
C SER A 564 -19.16 -13.47 27.18
N ILE A 565 -18.41 -12.37 27.29
CA ILE A 565 -18.85 -11.21 28.08
C ILE A 565 -20.25 -10.74 27.65
N VAL A 566 -20.55 -10.74 26.35
CA VAL A 566 -21.84 -10.32 25.82
C VAL A 566 -22.98 -11.23 26.30
N GLN A 567 -22.77 -12.56 26.27
CA GLN A 567 -23.78 -13.50 26.76
C GLN A 567 -23.98 -13.40 28.27
N LYS A 568 -22.92 -13.09 29.03
CA LYS A 568 -23.04 -12.87 30.49
C LYS A 568 -23.89 -11.66 30.84
N TYR A 569 -23.78 -10.57 30.08
CA TYR A 569 -24.64 -9.40 30.24
C TYR A 569 -26.06 -9.66 29.71
N ALA A 570 -26.19 -10.36 28.57
CA ALA A 570 -27.50 -10.75 28.03
C ALA A 570 -28.30 -11.60 29.04
N ALA A 571 -27.63 -12.51 29.76
CA ALA A 571 -28.24 -13.32 30.82
C ALA A 571 -28.74 -12.50 32.02
N GLN A 572 -28.18 -11.31 32.25
CA GLN A 572 -28.63 -10.37 33.29
C GLN A 572 -29.86 -9.56 32.84
N GLY A 573 -30.16 -9.53 31.53
CA GLY A 573 -31.36 -8.89 30.98
C GLY A 573 -31.36 -7.37 30.99
N GLY A 574 -30.19 -6.73 31.08
CA GLY A 574 -30.07 -5.27 31.06
C GLY A 574 -30.15 -4.67 29.64
N PRO A 575 -30.17 -3.32 29.54
CA PRO A 575 -30.29 -2.61 28.27
C PRO A 575 -28.96 -2.48 27.51
N GLU A 576 -27.89 -3.14 27.96
CA GLU A 576 -26.55 -2.95 27.43
C GLU A 576 -26.42 -3.47 26.00
N PHE A 577 -25.91 -2.62 25.11
CA PHE A 577 -25.59 -2.99 23.73
C PHE A 577 -24.08 -3.01 23.51
N PHE A 578 -23.60 -4.07 22.86
CA PHE A 578 -22.17 -4.27 22.59
C PHE A 578 -21.81 -4.00 21.13
N PHE A 579 -20.72 -3.28 20.92
CA PHE A 579 -20.09 -3.12 19.62
C PHE A 579 -18.70 -3.76 19.67
N ILE A 580 -18.51 -4.84 18.92
CA ILE A 580 -17.29 -5.66 18.97
C ILE A 580 -16.50 -5.41 17.69
N ILE A 581 -15.22 -5.10 17.85
CA ILE A 581 -14.30 -4.92 16.73
C ILE A 581 -13.25 -6.03 16.83
N ASN A 582 -13.32 -6.98 15.92
CA ASN A 582 -12.46 -8.16 15.88
C ASN A 582 -11.50 -8.05 14.68
N ILE A 583 -10.29 -7.59 14.94
CA ILE A 583 -9.24 -7.42 13.92
C ILE A 583 -8.46 -8.73 13.80
N GLN A 584 -8.59 -9.40 12.66
CA GLN A 584 -7.99 -10.70 12.41
C GLN A 584 -6.83 -10.58 11.41
N VAL A 585 -5.69 -11.16 11.77
CA VAL A 585 -4.47 -11.17 10.97
C VAL A 585 -4.19 -12.60 10.54
N PRO A 586 -4.62 -13.02 9.32
CA PRO A 586 -4.38 -14.37 8.85
C PRO A 586 -2.90 -14.59 8.52
N GLY A 587 -2.44 -15.82 8.75
CA GLY A 587 -1.07 -16.26 8.52
C GLY A 587 -0.91 -17.74 8.86
N SER A 588 0.31 -18.23 9.05
CA SER A 588 0.53 -19.59 9.59
C SER A 588 -0.04 -19.76 11.01
N THR A 589 -0.21 -18.65 11.72
CA THR A 589 -0.93 -18.53 12.97
C THR A 589 -1.79 -17.30 12.84
N THR A 590 -3.09 -17.45 12.99
CA THR A 590 -4.02 -16.33 12.93
C THR A 590 -4.03 -15.66 14.29
N TYR A 591 -3.81 -14.35 14.31
CA TYR A 591 -3.96 -13.53 15.51
C TYR A 591 -5.27 -12.77 15.44
N SER A 592 -6.02 -12.75 16.54
CA SER A 592 -7.25 -11.96 16.66
C SER A 592 -7.12 -10.99 17.84
N LEU A 593 -7.35 -9.72 17.54
CA LEU A 593 -7.53 -8.67 18.55
C LEU A 593 -9.01 -8.29 18.57
N ALA A 594 -9.72 -8.74 19.59
CA ALA A 594 -11.13 -8.39 19.79
C ALA A 594 -11.24 -7.26 20.81
N LEU A 595 -11.95 -6.18 20.47
CA LEU A 595 -12.20 -5.03 21.33
C LEU A 595 -13.70 -4.95 21.59
N TYR A 596 -14.11 -4.95 22.86
CA TYR A 596 -15.51 -4.94 23.26
C TYR A 596 -15.86 -3.56 23.81
N TYR A 597 -16.75 -2.86 23.11
CA TYR A 597 -17.33 -1.59 23.53
C TYR A 597 -18.78 -1.79 23.96
N MET A 598 -19.20 -1.09 25.00
CA MET A 598 -20.54 -1.21 25.59
C MET A 598 -21.18 0.16 25.72
N MET A 599 -22.47 0.22 25.43
CA MET A 599 -23.33 1.37 25.64
C MET A 599 -24.45 1.00 26.61
N ASN A 600 -24.73 1.88 27.58
CA ASN A 600 -25.79 1.70 28.56
C ASN A 600 -27.04 2.56 28.25
N THR A 601 -26.92 3.49 27.32
CA THR A 601 -28.02 4.31 26.83
C THR A 601 -28.78 3.57 25.72
N PRO A 602 -30.09 3.81 25.56
CA PRO A 602 -30.85 3.28 24.44
C PRO A 602 -30.23 3.65 23.09
N LEU A 603 -30.38 2.75 22.09
CA LEU A 603 -29.92 3.01 20.72
C LEU A 603 -30.58 4.23 20.07
N GLU A 604 -31.78 4.58 20.52
CA GLU A 604 -32.58 5.73 20.08
C GLU A 604 -31.87 7.07 20.30
N ASP A 605 -31.00 7.16 21.32
CA ASP A 605 -30.20 8.36 21.61
C ASP A 605 -29.05 8.57 20.62
N ALA A 606 -28.77 7.57 19.77
CA ALA A 606 -27.68 7.58 18.79
C ALA A 606 -28.18 7.15 17.40
N PRO A 607 -28.93 8.01 16.68
CA PRO A 607 -29.61 7.65 15.43
C PRO A 607 -28.65 7.20 14.31
N LEU A 608 -27.43 7.77 14.25
CA LEU A 608 -26.42 7.34 13.29
C LEU A 608 -25.88 5.93 13.59
N LEU A 609 -25.76 5.57 14.87
CA LEU A 609 -25.37 4.21 15.26
C LEU A 609 -26.52 3.23 15.01
N GLU A 610 -27.74 3.60 15.34
CA GLU A 610 -28.92 2.77 15.11
C GLU A 610 -29.11 2.46 13.62
N SER A 611 -29.01 3.48 12.76
CA SER A 611 -29.05 3.31 11.31
C SER A 611 -27.88 2.47 10.78
N PHE A 612 -26.69 2.55 11.38
CA PHE A 612 -25.57 1.67 11.05
C PHE A 612 -25.81 0.21 11.42
N ILE A 613 -26.42 -0.05 12.58
CA ILE A 613 -26.75 -1.41 13.02
C ILE A 613 -27.85 -2.01 12.14
N LYS A 614 -28.89 -1.23 11.81
CA LYS A 614 -30.01 -1.70 10.97
C LYS A 614 -29.72 -1.66 9.46
N GLY A 615 -28.70 -0.90 9.04
CA GLY A 615 -28.32 -0.72 7.65
C GLY A 615 -27.71 -1.99 7.02
N ASP A 616 -27.52 -1.95 5.71
CA ASP A 616 -26.89 -3.04 4.96
C ASP A 616 -25.35 -2.96 5.00
N ASP A 617 -24.69 -4.01 4.48
CA ASP A 617 -23.23 -4.07 4.46
C ASP A 617 -22.61 -3.01 3.55
N ALA A 618 -23.30 -2.60 2.48
CA ALA A 618 -22.84 -1.53 1.60
C ALA A 618 -22.76 -0.20 2.36
N PHE A 619 -23.81 0.15 3.11
CA PHE A 619 -23.83 1.31 4.00
C PHE A 619 -22.74 1.19 5.05
N ARG A 620 -22.67 0.08 5.79
CA ARG A 620 -21.67 -0.11 6.87
C ARG A 620 -20.24 0.04 6.35
N ASN A 621 -19.93 -0.57 5.20
CA ASN A 621 -18.62 -0.50 4.57
C ASN A 621 -18.24 0.91 4.09
N SER A 622 -19.22 1.70 3.66
CA SER A 622 -19.00 3.08 3.21
C SER A 622 -18.81 4.09 4.36
N ARG A 623 -19.20 3.72 5.59
CA ARG A 623 -19.23 4.65 6.72
C ARG A 623 -18.23 4.33 7.83
N PHE A 624 -17.86 3.07 8.05
CA PHE A 624 -17.02 2.70 9.20
C PHE A 624 -15.56 3.19 9.03
N LYS A 625 -15.09 3.98 9.99
CA LYS A 625 -13.75 4.59 10.00
C LYS A 625 -12.88 4.10 11.15
N LEU A 626 -11.58 4.02 10.88
CA LEU A 626 -10.52 3.87 11.86
C LEU A 626 -9.53 5.03 11.74
N ILE A 627 -9.20 5.65 12.87
CA ILE A 627 -8.08 6.59 13.00
C ILE A 627 -6.97 5.89 13.80
N PRO A 628 -5.89 5.43 13.15
CA PRO A 628 -4.79 4.80 13.85
C PRO A 628 -3.76 5.84 14.30
N TYR A 629 -3.12 5.59 15.43
CA TYR A 629 -2.03 6.42 15.94
C TYR A 629 -1.00 5.58 16.71
N ILE A 630 0.27 5.76 16.38
CA ILE A 630 1.38 5.14 17.12
C ILE A 630 2.03 6.22 17.97
N SER A 631 1.69 6.29 19.26
CA SER A 631 2.22 7.29 20.18
C SER A 631 3.68 7.01 20.52
N LYS A 632 4.02 5.75 20.83
CA LYS A 632 5.38 5.28 21.08
C LYS A 632 5.76 4.17 20.09
N GLY A 633 6.95 4.27 19.51
CA GLY A 633 7.42 3.29 18.53
C GLY A 633 8.41 3.87 17.54
N SER A 634 9.08 3.00 16.82
CA SER A 634 10.03 3.44 15.79
C SER A 634 9.31 4.20 14.68
N TRP A 635 9.97 5.23 14.14
CA TRP A 635 9.37 6.04 13.07
C TRP A 635 8.85 5.23 11.88
N ILE A 636 9.53 4.17 11.46
CA ILE A 636 9.09 3.34 10.32
C ILE A 636 7.70 2.76 10.56
N VAL A 637 7.41 2.35 11.79
CA VAL A 637 6.09 1.87 12.17
C VAL A 637 5.09 3.03 12.18
N LYS A 638 5.46 4.18 12.77
CA LYS A 638 4.63 5.40 12.77
C LYS A 638 4.26 5.84 11.33
N GLN A 639 5.21 5.80 10.40
CA GLN A 639 5.00 6.15 9.00
C GLN A 639 4.16 5.12 8.26
N SER A 640 4.38 3.83 8.52
CA SER A 640 3.63 2.74 7.88
C SER A 640 2.16 2.77 8.26
N VAL A 641 1.87 2.97 9.55
CA VAL A 641 0.50 3.02 10.05
C VAL A 641 -0.18 4.33 9.66
N GLY A 642 0.56 5.45 9.68
CA GLY A 642 0.00 6.77 9.39
C GLY A 642 -0.77 7.36 10.57
N LYS A 643 -1.44 8.49 10.32
CA LYS A 643 -2.26 9.26 11.28
C LYS A 643 -3.58 9.75 10.68
N LYS A 644 -3.93 9.27 9.49
CA LYS A 644 -5.09 9.71 8.72
C LYS A 644 -6.18 8.67 8.89
N ALA A 645 -7.42 9.11 9.02
CA ALA A 645 -8.58 8.23 9.05
C ALA A 645 -8.66 7.41 7.75
N CYS A 646 -8.96 6.12 7.85
CA CYS A 646 -9.30 5.27 6.72
C CYS A 646 -10.73 4.74 6.85
N LEU A 647 -11.43 4.61 5.72
CA LEU A 647 -12.70 3.91 5.64
C LEU A 647 -12.40 2.41 5.52
N VAL A 648 -12.64 1.68 6.60
CA VAL A 648 -12.12 0.31 6.74
C VAL A 648 -12.81 -0.63 5.76
N GLY A 649 -14.15 -0.54 5.62
CA GLY A 649 -14.91 -1.41 4.71
C GLY A 649 -14.75 -1.10 3.21
N GLN A 650 -14.05 0.00 2.88
CA GLN A 650 -13.59 0.26 1.51
C GLN A 650 -12.22 -0.37 1.25
N ALA A 651 -11.41 -0.56 2.29
CA ALA A 651 -10.03 -1.03 2.18
C ALA A 651 -9.85 -2.52 2.51
N LEU A 652 -10.77 -3.08 3.29
CA LEU A 652 -10.71 -4.44 3.84
C LEU A 652 -12.08 -5.11 3.78
N GLU A 653 -12.07 -6.43 3.71
CA GLU A 653 -13.26 -7.26 3.90
C GLU A 653 -13.67 -7.28 5.39
N ILE A 654 -14.96 -7.07 5.65
CA ILE A 654 -15.54 -7.06 6.99
C ILE A 654 -16.75 -8.00 6.99
N ASN A 655 -16.75 -8.96 7.92
CA ASN A 655 -17.92 -9.80 8.17
C ASN A 655 -18.68 -9.24 9.36
N TYR A 656 -19.99 -9.01 9.19
CA TYR A 656 -20.85 -8.47 10.22
C TYR A 656 -21.65 -9.60 10.88
N PHE A 657 -21.58 -9.71 12.20
CA PHE A 657 -22.37 -10.65 12.99
C PHE A 657 -23.28 -9.87 13.93
N GLN A 658 -24.58 -10.05 13.78
CA GLN A 658 -25.57 -9.32 14.57
C GLN A 658 -26.32 -10.29 15.49
N GLY A 659 -26.25 -10.01 16.79
CA GLY A 659 -27.08 -10.67 17.79
C GLY A 659 -28.18 -9.76 18.33
N LYS A 660 -28.85 -10.20 19.40
CA LYS A 660 -29.93 -9.42 20.04
C LYS A 660 -29.42 -8.14 20.71
N ASN A 661 -28.23 -8.19 21.30
CA ASN A 661 -27.64 -7.11 22.08
C ASN A 661 -26.21 -6.77 21.63
N TYR A 662 -25.81 -7.17 20.41
CA TYR A 662 -24.49 -6.82 19.89
C TYR A 662 -24.43 -6.76 18.36
N LEU A 663 -23.43 -6.02 17.88
CA LEU A 663 -22.92 -6.09 16.51
C LEU A 663 -21.40 -6.32 16.56
N GLU A 664 -20.92 -7.35 15.88
CA GLU A 664 -19.50 -7.69 15.74
C GLU A 664 -19.02 -7.45 14.32
N LEU A 665 -17.89 -6.76 14.20
CA LEU A 665 -17.18 -6.50 12.95
C LEU A 665 -15.91 -7.37 12.91
N GLY A 666 -15.96 -8.46 12.15
CA GLY A 666 -14.81 -9.31 11.86
C GLY A 666 -14.00 -8.77 10.68
N ILE A 667 -12.96 -7.99 10.96
CA ILE A 667 -12.12 -7.31 9.96
C ILE A 667 -10.98 -8.23 9.54
N ASP A 668 -10.96 -8.64 8.26
CA ASP A 668 -9.89 -9.48 7.72
C ASP A 668 -8.76 -8.62 7.12
N ILE A 669 -7.64 -8.51 7.84
CA ILE A 669 -6.44 -7.81 7.36
C ILE A 669 -5.82 -8.50 6.14
N GLY A 670 -6.00 -9.81 5.99
CA GLY A 670 -5.45 -10.60 4.89
C GLY A 670 -5.99 -10.27 3.52
N SER A 671 -7.19 -9.67 3.47
CA SER A 671 -7.88 -9.24 2.25
C SER A 671 -7.14 -8.12 1.50
N SER A 672 -6.19 -7.42 2.15
CA SER A 672 -5.36 -6.39 1.53
C SER A 672 -3.87 -6.69 1.67
N THR A 673 -3.17 -6.73 0.53
CA THR A 673 -1.71 -6.88 0.44
C THR A 673 -0.99 -5.77 1.22
N VAL A 674 -1.47 -4.53 1.07
CA VAL A 674 -0.95 -3.34 1.75
C VAL A 674 -1.16 -3.43 3.26
N ALA A 675 -2.38 -3.75 3.71
CA ALA A 675 -2.68 -3.86 5.13
C ALA A 675 -1.89 -5.00 5.79
N ARG A 676 -1.80 -6.16 5.12
CA ARG A 676 -0.97 -7.29 5.53
C ARG A 676 0.50 -6.90 5.64
N GLY A 677 1.03 -6.14 4.68
CA GLY A 677 2.40 -5.62 4.73
C GLY A 677 2.65 -4.72 5.94
N VAL A 678 1.74 -3.79 6.23
CA VAL A 678 1.81 -2.89 7.39
C VAL A 678 1.72 -3.66 8.70
N VAL A 679 0.77 -4.57 8.84
CA VAL A 679 0.59 -5.36 10.07
C VAL A 679 1.76 -6.30 10.30
N ASN A 680 2.29 -6.97 9.27
CA ASN A 680 3.50 -7.80 9.40
C ASN A 680 4.74 -7.01 9.83
N LEU A 681 4.81 -5.72 9.50
CA LEU A 681 5.81 -4.85 10.08
C LEU A 681 5.50 -4.61 11.57
N VAL A 682 4.28 -4.20 11.91
CA VAL A 682 3.84 -3.90 13.29
C VAL A 682 4.05 -5.09 14.23
N LEU A 683 3.68 -6.30 13.81
CA LEU A 683 3.86 -7.55 14.56
C LEU A 683 5.31 -7.74 15.04
N GLY A 684 6.29 -7.39 14.19
CA GLY A 684 7.71 -7.47 14.53
C GLY A 684 8.19 -6.45 15.59
N TYR A 685 7.37 -5.44 15.90
CA TYR A 685 7.70 -4.39 16.86
C TYR A 685 6.76 -4.32 18.07
N LEU A 686 5.69 -5.12 18.15
CA LEU A 686 4.60 -4.97 19.14
C LEU A 686 5.08 -4.67 20.57
N ASN A 687 6.09 -5.40 21.07
CA ASN A 687 6.62 -5.25 22.42
C ASN A 687 7.25 -3.86 22.69
N HIS A 688 7.48 -3.05 21.66
CA HIS A 688 8.07 -1.72 21.71
C HIS A 688 7.12 -0.61 21.25
N LEU A 689 5.86 -0.95 20.97
CA LEU A 689 4.86 0.01 20.50
C LEU A 689 3.87 0.38 21.60
N VAL A 690 3.37 1.60 21.51
CA VAL A 690 2.08 1.98 22.08
C VAL A 690 1.19 2.36 20.89
N ILE A 691 0.13 1.57 20.71
CA ILE A 691 -0.80 1.69 19.58
C ILE A 691 -2.10 2.26 20.13
N GLU A 692 -2.54 3.38 19.59
CA GLU A 692 -3.80 4.04 19.91
C GLU A 692 -4.70 3.99 18.67
N MET A 693 -5.96 3.67 18.85
CA MET A 693 -6.95 3.57 17.77
C MET A 693 -8.25 4.24 18.21
N ALA A 694 -8.90 4.91 17.28
CA ALA A 694 -10.24 5.46 17.47
C ALA A 694 -11.15 5.00 16.32
N PHE A 695 -12.37 4.61 16.67
CA PHE A 695 -13.36 4.11 15.74
C PHE A 695 -14.55 5.07 15.69
N LEU A 696 -15.09 5.30 14.49
CA LEU A 696 -16.22 6.21 14.29
C LEU A 696 -17.00 5.84 13.03
N ILE A 697 -18.22 6.37 12.93
CA ILE A 697 -19.06 6.28 11.73
C ILE A 697 -18.97 7.63 11.01
N GLN A 698 -18.70 7.61 9.71
CA GLN A 698 -18.58 8.82 8.92
C GLN A 698 -19.93 9.52 8.75
N GLY A 699 -20.02 10.77 9.21
CA GLY A 699 -21.13 11.67 8.89
C GLY A 699 -20.98 12.30 7.50
N ASN A 700 -22.00 12.19 6.67
CA ASN A 700 -22.08 12.71 5.31
C ASN A 700 -23.18 13.77 5.13
N THR A 701 -24.21 13.77 5.97
CA THR A 701 -25.26 14.81 5.95
C THR A 701 -25.07 15.80 7.11
N ARG A 702 -25.83 16.90 7.10
CA ARG A 702 -25.73 17.93 8.13
C ARG A 702 -26.28 17.43 9.48
N GLU A 703 -27.29 16.58 9.44
CA GLU A 703 -27.96 15.99 10.61
C GLU A 703 -27.09 14.92 11.28
N GLU A 704 -26.18 14.31 10.53
CA GLU A 704 -25.20 13.33 11.01
C GLU A 704 -23.94 14.00 11.62
N LEU A 705 -23.88 15.34 11.64
CA LEU A 705 -22.75 16.11 12.17
C LEU A 705 -23.12 16.86 13.47
N PRO A 706 -22.17 17.05 14.41
CA PRO A 706 -20.77 16.62 14.35
C PRO A 706 -20.59 15.10 14.43
N GLU A 707 -19.47 14.58 13.92
CA GLU A 707 -19.11 13.18 14.13
C GLU A 707 -18.86 12.90 15.63
N PHE A 708 -19.00 11.64 16.06
CA PHE A 708 -18.66 11.18 17.40
C PHE A 708 -17.77 9.94 17.33
N LEU A 709 -16.86 9.76 18.29
CA LEU A 709 -16.09 8.53 18.41
C LEU A 709 -16.98 7.45 19.03
N LEU A 710 -17.06 6.27 18.40
CA LEU A 710 -17.72 5.11 19.00
C LEU A 710 -16.94 4.66 20.23
N GLY A 711 -15.62 4.50 20.09
CA GLY A 711 -14.74 4.07 21.15
C GLY A 711 -13.27 4.28 20.78
N THR A 712 -12.41 4.27 21.78
CA THR A 712 -10.95 4.33 21.61
C THR A 712 -10.28 3.16 22.31
N CYS A 713 -9.07 2.81 21.89
CA CYS A 713 -8.23 1.90 22.66
C CYS A 713 -6.78 2.33 22.58
N ARG A 714 -6.01 1.94 23.59
CA ARG A 714 -4.58 2.08 23.72
C ARG A 714 -4.00 0.74 24.16
N LEU A 715 -3.17 0.16 23.30
CA LEU A 715 -2.45 -1.08 23.53
C LEU A 715 -1.01 -0.74 23.91
N ASN A 716 -0.59 -1.15 25.10
CA ASN A 716 0.75 -0.88 25.60
C ASN A 716 1.64 -2.13 25.45
N HIS A 717 2.69 -2.03 24.64
CA HIS A 717 3.76 -3.03 24.55
C HIS A 717 3.22 -4.46 24.38
N LEU A 718 2.26 -4.64 23.46
CA LEU A 718 1.62 -5.94 23.19
C LEU A 718 2.67 -7.00 22.86
N ASP A 719 2.44 -8.27 23.22
CA ASP A 719 3.37 -9.35 22.93
C ASP A 719 2.64 -10.53 22.29
N ALA A 720 3.07 -10.90 21.08
CA ALA A 720 2.48 -12.01 20.33
C ALA A 720 2.62 -13.34 21.08
N SER A 721 3.68 -13.54 21.87
CA SER A 721 3.88 -14.78 22.64
C SER A 721 2.87 -14.96 23.78
N LYS A 722 2.30 -13.86 24.29
CA LYS A 722 1.29 -13.85 25.34
C LYS A 722 -0.15 -13.96 24.82
N SER A 723 -0.33 -14.14 23.51
CA SER A 723 -1.65 -14.46 22.95
C SER A 723 -2.18 -15.77 23.53
N VAL A 724 -3.46 -15.80 23.85
CA VAL A 724 -4.15 -16.99 24.35
C VAL A 724 -4.44 -17.90 23.16
N CYS A 725 -3.98 -19.14 23.26
CA CYS A 725 -4.18 -20.14 22.22
C CYS A 725 -5.58 -20.73 22.36
N LEU A 726 -6.42 -20.55 21.34
CA LEU A 726 -7.67 -21.28 21.24
C LEU A 726 -7.37 -22.65 20.63
N MET A 727 -7.59 -23.70 21.42
CA MET A 727 -7.56 -25.07 20.92
C MET A 727 -8.83 -25.31 20.07
N PRO A 728 -8.72 -26.05 18.95
CA PRO A 728 -9.79 -26.19 17.96
C PRO A 728 -11.10 -26.77 18.47
#